data_AF-A0A9W7HJN7-F1
#
_entry.id   AF-A0A9W7HJN7-F1
#
_cell.length_a   1.000
_cell.length_b   1.000
_cell.length_c   1.000
_cell.angle_alpha   90.00
_cell.angle_beta   90.00
_cell.angle_gamma   90.00
#
_symmetry.space_group_name_H-M   'P 1'
#
loop_
_entity.id
_entity.type
_entity.pdbx_description
1 polymer ?
#
loop_
_entity_poly.entity_id
_entity_poly.type
_entity_poly.pdbx_seq_one_letter_code
_entity_poly.pdbx_strand_id
1 'polypeptide(L)'
;MANEITLPLYHKTARKNTIQRTLDVTLLFLLVSLLVYRLLSLKNHGFVWLLALLCESCFTFTWSLIVSTKWNPVEIETYPENLEPRFADLPAVDMFVTTADPAREPPIMTVNTVLSLLAVDYPADKLACYVSDDGCSALTFHSLVEAFRFAKVWVPFCKKYKVQVRAPFRYFLEEPIFTSSGNSEFEQEWKKIKAEYEQLCLKIKEAGRESAPYDLTAEFAVFANIETGNHPTIIKIIGKHKHETEKDEDEDEDVPHLVYVSREKRPKYPHHFKAGAMNVLSRVSGVMTNAPFMLNVDCDMFANDPQVVRQAMCLLLGCQNETNVAFVQYPQCFYNGLKDDPYGNQMIVLTEYMGRGLLGLQGPSYFGTGCFHRRKVIYGVWPDHPDDHATNHTLLCGKSGEYEQMKKFGKSREFLETTTHALRGEKGIGPKLSDSLEAALQVANCDYEFGSTWGAKFGWIYGSTTEDVLTGLTIHMKGWKSTFPMPDPPAFLGCAPTGGPAAMTQQKRWATGLLEILVSKSSPIFATFTGNLQFRTSLFYIYVLSWGLSSIPELCYAALPAYCIIADSQFLPKVYDPAMLIPVAIFVTYNMLTLREYLKVGLSVRAWWNNMRMGRITAASAYLFGVLSVLLKILGLSETVFEVTQKDDQASDDEDGNGMNGATKFTFDESPIFVPGTALLLVHLTALLTLCLRLPPISVHGDGKGLRVGLGEVFL
;
A
#
# COMPACT_ATOMS: atom_id res chain seq x y z
N MET A 1 7.62 -47.38 -5.52
CA MET A 1 8.32 -46.30 -6.22
C MET A 1 8.77 -45.32 -5.16
N ALA A 2 10.07 -45.08 -5.02
CA ALA A 2 10.59 -44.12 -4.06
C ALA A 2 10.01 -42.73 -4.37
N ASN A 3 9.47 -42.05 -3.36
CA ASN A 3 9.07 -40.65 -3.48
C ASN A 3 10.31 -39.87 -3.92
N GLU A 4 10.32 -39.35 -5.15
CA GLU A 4 11.26 -38.30 -5.53
C GLU A 4 11.15 -37.20 -4.48
N ILE A 5 12.26 -36.87 -3.83
CA ILE A 5 12.34 -35.81 -2.84
C ILE A 5 12.10 -34.51 -3.62
N THR A 6 10.85 -34.07 -3.68
CA THR A 6 10.49 -32.78 -4.27
C THR A 6 11.07 -31.68 -3.40
N LEU A 7 12.02 -30.93 -3.97
CA LEU A 7 12.66 -29.82 -3.28
C LEU A 7 11.60 -28.81 -2.80
N PRO A 8 11.75 -28.24 -1.58
CA PRO A 8 10.80 -27.27 -1.07
C PRO A 8 10.84 -25.99 -1.92
N LEU A 9 9.67 -25.40 -2.19
CA LEU A 9 9.60 -24.11 -2.89
C LEU A 9 9.79 -22.91 -1.95
N TYR A 10 9.55 -23.12 -0.65
CA TYR A 10 9.78 -22.13 0.37
C TYR A 10 10.01 -22.80 1.72
N HIS A 11 10.64 -22.08 2.64
CA HIS A 11 10.79 -22.46 4.03
C HIS A 11 10.19 -21.39 4.95
N LYS A 12 9.50 -21.81 6.01
CA LYS A 12 8.85 -20.92 6.98
C LYS A 12 9.50 -21.13 8.35
N THR A 13 10.16 -20.11 8.88
CA THR A 13 10.89 -20.19 10.15
C THR A 13 10.26 -19.28 11.20
N ALA A 14 9.93 -19.83 12.36
CA ALA A 14 9.47 -19.04 13.50
C ALA A 14 10.68 -18.41 14.22
N ARG A 15 10.67 -17.09 14.41
CA ARG A 15 11.74 -16.38 15.12
C ARG A 15 11.48 -16.42 16.64
N LYS A 16 12.48 -16.86 17.41
CA LYS A 16 12.44 -16.75 18.89
C LYS A 16 12.80 -15.33 19.29
N ASN A 17 11.93 -14.66 20.05
CA ASN A 17 12.16 -13.29 20.50
C ASN A 17 11.95 -13.12 22.01
N THR A 18 12.62 -13.96 22.81
CA THR A 18 12.45 -13.99 24.27
C THR A 18 12.71 -12.64 24.93
N ILE A 19 13.80 -11.95 24.52
CA ILE A 19 14.16 -10.65 25.11
C ILE A 19 13.08 -9.60 24.83
N GLN A 20 12.57 -9.50 23.60
CA GLN A 20 11.50 -8.56 23.28
C GLN A 20 10.24 -8.86 24.08
N ARG A 21 9.82 -10.13 24.14
CA ARG A 21 8.64 -10.55 24.91
C ARG A 21 8.75 -10.20 26.39
N THR A 22 9.92 -10.40 27.00
CA THR A 22 10.15 -10.01 28.41
C THR A 22 10.01 -8.50 28.60
N LEU A 23 10.56 -7.71 27.68
CA LEU A 23 10.46 -6.25 27.76
C LEU A 23 9.03 -5.76 27.52
N ASP A 24 8.30 -6.37 26.57
CA ASP A 24 6.89 -6.08 26.33
C ASP A 24 6.05 -6.41 27.57
N VAL A 25 6.23 -7.58 28.20
CA VAL A 25 5.52 -7.93 29.44
C VAL A 25 5.84 -6.97 30.58
N THR A 26 7.10 -6.54 30.69
CA THR A 26 7.53 -5.56 31.69
C THR A 26 6.82 -4.21 31.46
N LEU A 27 6.78 -3.74 30.21
CA LEU A 27 6.11 -2.50 29.86
C LEU A 27 4.59 -2.59 30.09
N LEU A 28 3.96 -3.72 29.75
CA LEU A 28 2.54 -3.97 30.05
C LEU A 28 2.27 -3.88 31.55
N PHE A 29 3.12 -4.50 32.38
CA PHE A 29 3.00 -4.42 33.83
C PHE A 29 3.07 -2.97 34.32
N LEU A 30 4.00 -2.17 33.79
CA LEU A 30 4.11 -0.75 34.15
C LEU A 30 2.89 0.06 33.72
N LEU A 31 2.39 -0.14 32.49
CA LEU A 31 1.19 0.52 31.98
C LEU A 31 -0.03 0.20 32.84
N VAL A 32 -0.26 -1.08 33.15
CA VAL A 32 -1.36 -1.51 34.04
C VAL A 32 -1.19 -0.92 35.44
N SER A 33 0.04 -0.89 35.97
CA SER A 33 0.32 -0.29 37.29
C SER A 33 -0.05 1.20 37.32
N LEU A 34 0.25 1.94 36.24
CA LEU A 34 -0.14 3.35 36.12
C LEU A 34 -1.66 3.49 36.14
N LEU A 35 -2.40 2.71 35.35
CA LEU A 35 -3.86 2.77 35.30
C LEU A 35 -4.51 2.40 36.63
N VAL A 36 -4.00 1.39 37.32
CA VAL A 36 -4.48 1.01 38.66
C VAL A 36 -4.21 2.13 39.66
N TYR A 37 -3.01 2.70 39.65
CA TYR A 37 -2.66 3.83 40.52
C TYR A 37 -3.58 5.04 40.28
N ARG A 38 -3.83 5.38 39.01
CA ARG A 38 -4.78 6.43 38.62
C ARG A 38 -6.18 6.18 39.16
N LEU A 39 -6.70 4.97 38.96
CA LEU A 39 -8.05 4.58 39.38
C LEU A 39 -8.20 4.68 40.91
N LEU A 40 -7.23 4.17 41.66
CA LEU A 40 -7.22 4.24 43.13
C LEU A 40 -7.09 5.68 43.65
N SER A 41 -6.36 6.53 42.93
CA SER A 41 -6.10 7.92 43.32
C SER A 41 -7.19 8.90 42.85
N LEU A 42 -8.11 8.47 41.99
CA LEU A 42 -9.08 9.33 41.29
C LEU A 42 -9.97 10.13 42.24
N LYS A 43 -10.42 9.50 43.34
CA LYS A 43 -11.28 10.13 44.36
C LYS A 43 -10.66 11.41 44.96
N ASN A 44 -9.33 11.52 44.93
CA ASN A 44 -8.60 12.58 45.61
C ASN A 44 -8.11 13.70 44.66
N HIS A 45 -8.22 13.54 43.33
CA HIS A 45 -7.50 14.39 42.37
C HIS A 45 -8.33 14.98 41.20
N GLY A 46 -9.64 14.72 41.16
CA GLY A 46 -10.58 15.45 40.30
C GLY A 46 -10.43 15.21 38.79
N PHE A 47 -10.91 16.17 38.00
CA PHE A 47 -11.10 16.04 36.55
C PHE A 47 -9.79 15.83 35.76
N VAL A 48 -8.72 16.52 36.12
CA VAL A 48 -7.41 16.42 35.43
C VAL A 48 -6.88 14.98 35.46
N TRP A 49 -7.03 14.30 36.61
CA TRP A 49 -6.61 12.90 36.75
C TRP A 49 -7.55 11.93 36.04
N LEU A 50 -8.85 12.25 35.95
CA LEU A 50 -9.79 11.49 35.13
C LEU A 50 -9.40 11.55 33.65
N LEU A 51 -9.11 12.75 33.13
CA LEU A 51 -8.73 12.93 31.73
C LEU A 51 -7.40 12.20 31.42
N ALA A 52 -6.41 12.29 32.30
CA ALA A 52 -5.16 11.53 32.19
C ALA A 52 -5.42 10.02 32.17
N LEU A 53 -6.25 9.50 33.09
CA LEU A 53 -6.62 8.08 33.14
C LEU A 53 -7.26 7.61 31.82
N LEU A 54 -8.18 8.40 31.25
CA LEU A 54 -8.83 8.05 29.98
C LEU A 54 -7.84 8.00 28.82
N CYS A 55 -6.96 9.00 28.69
CA CYS A 55 -5.94 9.03 27.64
C CYS A 55 -4.93 7.88 27.81
N GLU A 56 -4.40 7.69 29.01
CA GLU A 56 -3.45 6.61 29.34
C GLU A 56 -4.09 5.22 29.11
N SER A 57 -5.40 5.08 29.32
CA SER A 57 -6.13 3.85 28.98
C SER A 57 -6.19 3.62 27.47
N CYS A 58 -6.48 4.65 26.68
CA CYS A 58 -6.45 4.57 25.21
C CYS A 58 -5.07 4.22 24.67
N PHE A 59 -4.00 4.81 25.22
CA PHE A 59 -2.63 4.50 24.85
C PHE A 59 -2.26 3.05 25.21
N THR A 60 -2.62 2.61 26.42
CA THR A 60 -2.38 1.23 26.86
C THR A 60 -3.13 0.22 25.99
N PHE A 61 -4.37 0.52 25.62
CA PHE A 61 -5.16 -0.30 24.71
C PHE A 61 -4.50 -0.40 23.33
N THR A 62 -4.16 0.74 22.72
CA THR A 62 -3.49 0.80 21.40
C THR A 62 -2.18 0.03 21.41
N TRP A 63 -1.35 0.24 22.43
CA TRP A 63 -0.09 -0.47 22.60
C TRP A 63 -0.29 -1.99 22.74
N SER A 64 -1.31 -2.42 23.49
CA SER A 64 -1.63 -3.84 23.66
C SER A 64 -2.05 -4.49 22.34
N LEU A 65 -2.79 -3.77 21.49
CA LEU A 65 -3.12 -4.24 20.15
C LEU A 65 -1.86 -4.46 19.32
N ILE A 66 -0.94 -3.49 19.29
CA ILE A 66 0.32 -3.58 18.54
C ILE A 66 1.16 -4.78 19.00
N VAL A 67 1.34 -4.98 20.30
CA VAL A 67 2.13 -6.09 20.82
C VAL A 67 1.47 -7.44 20.50
N SER A 68 0.14 -7.51 20.53
CA SER A 68 -0.60 -8.71 20.14
C SER A 68 -0.32 -9.12 18.69
N THR A 69 -0.06 -8.17 17.78
CA THR A 69 0.28 -8.49 16.37
C THR A 69 1.72 -8.98 16.23
N LYS A 70 2.68 -8.32 16.89
CA LYS A 70 4.12 -8.62 16.79
C LYS A 70 4.55 -9.92 17.49
N TRP A 71 3.71 -10.50 18.36
CA TRP A 71 4.11 -11.57 19.28
C TRP A 71 4.60 -12.87 18.63
N ASN A 72 4.16 -13.19 17.40
CA ASN A 72 4.51 -14.43 16.68
C ASN A 72 5.30 -14.14 15.39
N PRO A 73 6.54 -13.63 15.48
CA PRO A 73 7.29 -13.26 14.29
C PRO A 73 7.71 -14.52 13.51
N VAL A 74 7.47 -14.46 12.21
CA VAL A 74 7.80 -15.51 11.25
C VAL A 74 8.57 -14.89 10.09
N GLU A 75 9.46 -15.69 9.50
CA GLU A 75 10.16 -15.42 8.26
C GLU A 75 9.85 -16.48 7.22
N ILE A 76 9.88 -16.05 5.95
CA ILE A 76 9.71 -16.93 4.80
C ILE A 76 10.87 -16.68 3.84
N GLU A 77 11.50 -17.77 3.42
CA GLU A 77 12.48 -17.81 2.34
C GLU A 77 11.88 -18.57 1.17
N THR A 78 12.07 -18.10 -0.06
CA THR A 78 11.59 -18.74 -1.29
C THR A 78 12.77 -19.29 -2.09
N TYR A 79 12.51 -20.36 -2.85
CA TYR A 79 13.51 -21.03 -3.71
C TYR A 79 13.00 -21.09 -5.15
N PRO A 80 13.04 -19.97 -5.91
CA PRO A 80 12.57 -19.87 -7.31
C PRO A 80 13.18 -20.92 -8.26
N GLU A 81 14.41 -21.34 -8.01
CA GLU A 81 15.14 -22.36 -8.76
C GLU A 81 14.44 -23.73 -8.73
N ASN A 82 13.63 -24.00 -7.71
CA ASN A 82 12.91 -25.26 -7.54
C ASN A 82 11.56 -25.30 -8.28
N LEU A 83 11.15 -24.22 -8.95
CA LEU A 83 9.89 -24.16 -9.70
C LEU A 83 9.95 -24.98 -11.00
N GLU A 84 10.97 -24.77 -11.83
CA GLU A 84 11.10 -25.42 -13.14
C GLU A 84 11.18 -26.95 -13.03
N PRO A 85 11.95 -27.54 -12.07
CA PRO A 85 11.95 -29.00 -11.89
C PRO A 85 10.59 -29.56 -11.43
N ARG A 86 9.74 -28.75 -10.80
CA ARG A 86 8.49 -29.19 -10.17
C ARG A 86 7.27 -28.98 -11.06
N PHE A 87 7.28 -27.97 -11.92
CA PHE A 87 6.18 -27.64 -12.81
C PHE A 87 6.71 -27.54 -14.24
N ALA A 88 6.26 -28.47 -15.09
CA ALA A 88 6.59 -28.47 -16.52
C ALA A 88 6.03 -27.24 -17.25
N ASP A 89 4.97 -26.63 -16.72
CA ASP A 89 4.29 -25.47 -17.29
C ASP A 89 3.87 -24.53 -16.16
N LEU A 90 4.40 -23.31 -16.19
CA LEU A 90 4.14 -22.29 -15.20
C LEU A 90 2.80 -21.58 -15.48
N PRO A 91 2.03 -21.19 -14.45
CA PRO A 91 0.74 -20.55 -14.63
C PRO A 91 0.88 -19.14 -15.21
N ALA A 92 -0.11 -18.70 -15.99
CA ALA A 92 -0.17 -17.32 -16.45
C ALA A 92 -0.38 -16.33 -15.29
N VAL A 93 0.10 -15.10 -15.46
CA VAL A 93 -0.06 -13.99 -14.53
C VAL A 93 -0.44 -12.72 -15.30
N ASP A 94 -1.58 -12.14 -14.97
CA ASP A 94 -1.95 -10.80 -15.46
C ASP A 94 -1.36 -9.74 -14.52
N MET A 95 -0.66 -8.75 -15.05
CA MET A 95 -0.04 -7.67 -14.29
C MET A 95 -0.82 -6.37 -14.52
N PHE A 96 -1.35 -5.78 -13.47
CA PHE A 96 -2.20 -4.60 -13.51
C PHE A 96 -1.43 -3.39 -13.00
N VAL A 97 -1.40 -2.35 -13.83
CA VAL A 97 -0.87 -1.03 -13.49
C VAL A 97 -1.99 -0.02 -13.60
N THR A 98 -2.27 0.74 -12.54
CA THR A 98 -3.29 1.80 -12.56
C THR A 98 -2.65 3.18 -12.51
N THR A 99 -3.11 4.09 -13.37
CA THR A 99 -2.75 5.50 -13.34
C THR A 99 -3.98 6.39 -13.39
N ALA A 100 -3.95 7.51 -12.68
CA ALA A 100 -5.07 8.43 -12.51
C ALA A 100 -5.16 9.48 -13.62
N ASP A 101 -4.10 10.27 -13.85
CA ASP A 101 -4.04 11.33 -14.85
C ASP A 101 -2.59 11.81 -15.05
N PRO A 102 -2.15 12.10 -16.29
CA PRO A 102 -0.77 12.50 -16.61
C PRO A 102 -0.28 13.78 -15.90
N ALA A 103 -1.17 14.68 -15.46
CA ALA A 103 -0.75 15.90 -14.75
C ALA A 103 -0.40 15.62 -13.29
N ARG A 104 -0.97 14.58 -12.68
CA ARG A 104 -0.67 14.17 -11.29
C ARG A 104 0.36 13.06 -11.23
N GLU A 105 0.39 12.22 -12.25
CA GLU A 105 1.21 11.03 -12.37
C GLU A 105 1.88 11.04 -13.75
N PRO A 106 3.10 11.59 -13.84
CA PRO A 106 3.78 11.77 -15.11
C PRO A 106 3.91 10.46 -15.91
N PRO A 107 3.66 10.45 -17.23
CA PRO A 107 3.66 9.23 -18.03
C PRO A 107 4.97 8.43 -17.98
N ILE A 108 6.11 9.12 -17.84
CA ILE A 108 7.42 8.47 -17.74
C ILE A 108 7.53 7.58 -16.48
N MET A 109 6.83 7.92 -15.40
CA MET A 109 6.77 7.10 -14.19
C MET A 109 6.07 5.78 -14.48
N THR A 110 4.87 5.84 -15.08
CA THR A 110 4.11 4.67 -15.53
C THR A 110 4.92 3.82 -16.51
N VAL A 111 5.61 4.45 -17.47
CA VAL A 111 6.45 3.77 -18.46
C VAL A 111 7.58 2.97 -17.80
N ASN A 112 8.30 3.55 -16.84
CA ASN A 112 9.38 2.84 -16.14
C ASN A 112 8.86 1.65 -15.33
N THR A 113 7.69 1.79 -14.69
CA THR A 113 7.01 0.69 -14.01
C THR A 113 6.65 -0.42 -14.99
N VAL A 114 6.01 -0.09 -16.11
CA VAL A 114 5.65 -1.07 -17.16
C VAL A 114 6.89 -1.77 -17.72
N LEU A 115 7.95 -1.03 -18.06
CA LEU A 115 9.20 -1.61 -18.57
C LEU A 115 9.84 -2.58 -17.58
N SER A 116 9.79 -2.29 -16.27
CA SER A 116 10.28 -3.21 -15.26
C SER A 116 9.48 -4.52 -15.20
N LEU A 117 8.16 -4.44 -15.40
CA LEU A 117 7.26 -5.59 -15.37
C LEU A 117 7.36 -6.45 -16.64
N LEU A 118 7.45 -5.82 -17.81
CA LEU A 118 7.67 -6.53 -19.08
C LEU A 118 8.99 -7.30 -19.11
N ALA A 119 9.96 -6.85 -18.31
CA ALA A 119 11.28 -7.42 -18.26
C ALA A 119 11.49 -8.43 -17.12
N VAL A 120 10.49 -8.90 -16.37
CA VAL A 120 10.71 -9.89 -15.27
C VAL A 120 11.18 -11.27 -15.78
N ASP A 121 11.80 -12.07 -14.90
CA ASP A 121 12.26 -13.44 -15.20
C ASP A 121 11.09 -14.44 -15.14
N TYR A 122 10.24 -14.40 -16.16
CA TYR A 122 9.14 -15.34 -16.36
C TYR A 122 8.89 -15.55 -17.87
N PRO A 123 8.32 -16.69 -18.30
CA PRO A 123 7.99 -16.88 -19.72
C PRO A 123 7.04 -15.79 -20.23
N ALA A 124 7.40 -15.17 -21.36
CA ALA A 124 6.68 -14.01 -21.89
C ALA A 124 5.24 -14.35 -22.32
N ASP A 125 5.03 -15.56 -22.85
CA ASP A 125 3.71 -16.12 -23.21
C ASP A 125 2.77 -16.32 -22.03
N LYS A 126 3.31 -16.32 -20.80
CA LYS A 126 2.55 -16.44 -19.55
C LYS A 126 2.24 -15.09 -18.90
N LEU A 127 2.71 -13.98 -19.48
CA LEU A 127 2.54 -12.65 -18.92
C LEU A 127 1.71 -11.76 -19.84
N ALA A 128 0.79 -11.02 -19.24
CA ALA A 128 0.10 -9.92 -19.90
C ALA A 128 0.05 -8.72 -18.96
N CYS A 129 0.54 -7.57 -19.41
CA CYS A 129 0.50 -6.32 -18.68
C CYS A 129 -0.70 -5.49 -19.14
N TYR A 130 -1.60 -5.15 -18.22
CA TYR A 130 -2.73 -4.27 -18.44
C TYR A 130 -2.49 -2.94 -17.73
N VAL A 131 -2.55 -1.85 -18.48
CA VAL A 131 -2.44 -0.49 -17.93
C VAL A 131 -3.82 0.15 -17.96
N SER A 132 -4.40 0.40 -16.80
CA SER A 132 -5.65 1.15 -16.65
C SER A 132 -5.34 2.63 -16.50
N ASP A 133 -5.79 3.42 -17.47
CA ASP A 133 -5.70 4.88 -17.44
C ASP A 133 -7.07 5.49 -17.12
N ASP A 134 -7.21 5.99 -15.89
CA ASP A 134 -8.43 6.65 -15.44
C ASP A 134 -8.58 8.08 -16.01
N GLY A 135 -7.53 8.67 -16.56
CA GLY A 135 -7.52 9.98 -17.18
C GLY A 135 -7.91 9.95 -18.66
N CYS A 136 -7.94 8.76 -19.27
CA CYS A 136 -8.21 8.56 -20.70
C CYS A 136 -7.30 9.43 -21.59
N SER A 137 -6.00 9.41 -21.31
CA SER A 137 -5.03 10.32 -21.88
C SER A 137 -4.36 9.74 -23.13
N ALA A 138 -4.46 10.49 -24.23
CA ALA A 138 -3.70 10.21 -25.45
C ALA A 138 -2.19 10.22 -25.19
N LEU A 139 -1.71 11.05 -24.25
CA LEU A 139 -0.29 11.11 -23.86
C LEU A 139 0.17 9.82 -23.20
N THR A 140 -0.64 9.29 -22.27
CA THR A 140 -0.36 8.03 -21.59
C THR A 140 -0.33 6.89 -22.60
N PHE A 141 -1.31 6.83 -23.49
CA PHE A 141 -1.35 5.82 -24.56
C PHE A 141 -0.13 5.92 -25.49
N HIS A 142 0.21 7.11 -25.97
CA HIS A 142 1.41 7.35 -26.79
C HIS A 142 2.68 6.89 -26.08
N SER A 143 2.83 7.25 -24.80
CA SER A 143 3.99 6.88 -23.99
C SER A 143 4.13 5.37 -23.86
N LEU A 144 3.02 4.62 -23.75
CA LEU A 144 3.04 3.15 -23.71
C LEU A 144 3.40 2.53 -25.06
N VAL A 145 3.00 3.13 -26.18
CA VAL A 145 3.39 2.68 -27.53
C VAL A 145 4.91 2.85 -27.71
N GLU A 146 5.47 4.01 -27.36
CA GLU A 146 6.92 4.23 -27.41
C GLU A 146 7.67 3.32 -26.41
N ALA A 147 7.12 3.10 -25.21
CA ALA A 147 7.69 2.18 -24.24
C ALA A 147 7.73 0.74 -24.78
N PHE A 148 6.68 0.28 -25.46
CA PHE A 148 6.66 -1.06 -26.05
C PHE A 148 7.71 -1.21 -27.15
N ARG A 149 7.94 -0.17 -27.97
CA ARG A 149 9.03 -0.15 -28.97
C ARG A 149 10.39 -0.32 -28.29
N PHE A 150 10.64 0.42 -27.21
CA PHE A 150 11.87 0.28 -26.42
C PHE A 150 11.96 -1.08 -25.71
N ALA A 151 10.85 -1.65 -25.26
CA ALA A 151 10.82 -2.95 -24.61
C ALA A 151 11.40 -4.07 -25.50
N LYS A 152 11.19 -4.00 -26.82
CA LYS A 152 11.74 -4.95 -27.79
C LYS A 152 13.27 -5.04 -27.79
N VAL A 153 13.98 -3.97 -27.42
CA VAL A 153 15.45 -3.99 -27.26
C VAL A 153 15.87 -4.15 -25.80
N TRP A 154 15.08 -3.62 -24.86
CA TRP A 154 15.38 -3.61 -23.43
C TRP A 154 15.25 -4.99 -22.79
N VAL A 155 14.19 -5.73 -23.11
CA VAL A 155 13.91 -7.05 -22.53
C VAL A 155 14.99 -8.07 -22.93
N PRO A 156 15.38 -8.21 -24.22
CA PRO A 156 16.48 -9.08 -24.60
C PRO A 156 17.81 -8.67 -23.98
N PHE A 157 18.11 -7.37 -23.90
CA PHE A 157 19.30 -6.86 -23.23
C PHE A 157 19.33 -7.27 -21.75
N CYS A 158 18.21 -7.11 -21.04
CA CYS A 158 18.08 -7.50 -19.64
C CYS A 158 18.32 -8.99 -19.42
N LYS A 159 17.71 -9.84 -20.27
CA LYS A 159 17.87 -11.30 -20.23
C LYS A 159 19.31 -11.71 -20.55
N LYS A 160 19.90 -11.16 -21.63
CA LYS A 160 21.27 -11.46 -22.12
C LYS A 160 22.33 -11.17 -21.05
N TYR A 161 22.24 -10.02 -20.40
CA TYR A 161 23.23 -9.57 -19.40
C TYR A 161 22.82 -9.79 -17.95
N LYS A 162 21.69 -10.48 -17.70
CA LYS A 162 21.16 -10.76 -16.35
C LYS A 162 21.06 -9.49 -15.50
N VAL A 163 20.53 -8.43 -16.10
CA VAL A 163 20.31 -7.15 -15.43
C VAL A 163 19.41 -7.38 -14.21
N GLN A 164 19.87 -6.92 -13.04
CA GLN A 164 19.15 -7.10 -11.79
C GLN A 164 18.00 -6.09 -11.70
N VAL A 165 18.30 -4.79 -11.67
CA VAL A 165 17.27 -3.74 -11.64
C VAL A 165 16.81 -3.43 -13.06
N ARG A 166 15.58 -3.83 -13.41
CA ARG A 166 15.07 -3.72 -14.81
C ARG A 166 14.19 -2.50 -15.06
N ALA A 167 14.14 -1.56 -14.11
CA ALA A 167 13.62 -0.22 -14.33
C ALA A 167 14.75 0.66 -14.94
N PRO A 168 14.64 1.11 -16.20
CA PRO A 168 15.74 1.76 -16.90
C PRO A 168 16.24 3.04 -16.19
N PHE A 169 15.32 3.86 -15.67
CA PHE A 169 15.69 5.09 -14.95
C PHE A 169 16.55 4.84 -13.71
N ARG A 170 16.51 3.63 -13.12
CA ARG A 170 17.36 3.23 -12.00
C ARG A 170 18.63 2.57 -12.48
N TYR A 171 18.52 1.71 -13.50
CA TYR A 171 19.66 1.01 -14.06
C TYR A 171 20.72 1.97 -14.62
N PHE A 172 20.30 3.04 -15.29
CA PHE A 172 21.20 4.00 -15.93
C PHE A 172 21.67 5.14 -15.00
N LEU A 173 21.36 5.13 -13.70
CA LEU A 173 21.83 6.17 -12.75
C LEU A 173 23.34 6.13 -12.54
N GLU A 174 23.92 4.93 -12.51
CA GLU A 174 25.36 4.74 -12.32
C GLU A 174 25.98 4.17 -13.59
N GLU A 175 27.03 4.82 -14.10
CA GLU A 175 27.75 4.31 -15.26
C GLU A 175 28.70 3.19 -14.85
N PRO A 176 28.70 2.05 -15.57
CA PRO A 176 29.61 0.95 -15.27
C PRO A 176 31.06 1.34 -15.58
N ILE A 177 32.00 0.83 -14.77
CA ILE A 177 33.43 1.01 -15.04
C ILE A 177 33.83 0.04 -16.16
N PHE A 178 33.98 0.56 -17.38
CA PHE A 178 34.51 -0.19 -18.51
C PHE A 178 36.03 -0.40 -18.34
N THR A 179 36.46 -1.61 -17.98
CA THR A 179 37.90 -1.93 -17.94
C THR A 179 38.43 -2.11 -19.36
N SER A 180 39.71 -1.78 -19.60
CA SER A 180 40.37 -1.97 -20.90
C SER A 180 40.47 -3.44 -21.36
N SER A 181 40.11 -4.39 -20.49
CA SER A 181 39.98 -5.83 -20.75
C SER A 181 38.53 -6.32 -20.82
N GLY A 182 37.54 -5.42 -20.77
CA GLY A 182 36.11 -5.73 -20.77
C GLY A 182 35.59 -6.16 -22.15
N ASN A 183 34.42 -6.81 -22.15
CA ASN A 183 33.75 -7.25 -23.39
C ASN A 183 33.28 -6.03 -24.20
N SER A 184 33.93 -5.73 -25.32
CA SER A 184 33.62 -4.58 -26.17
C SER A 184 32.18 -4.58 -26.69
N GLU A 185 31.58 -5.77 -26.84
CA GLU A 185 30.18 -5.94 -27.26
C GLU A 185 29.21 -5.38 -26.21
N PHE A 186 29.41 -5.70 -24.93
CA PHE A 186 28.56 -5.19 -23.85
C PHE A 186 28.63 -3.66 -23.76
N GLU A 187 29.81 -3.08 -23.86
CA GLU A 187 29.97 -1.62 -23.82
C GLU A 187 29.23 -0.92 -24.97
N GLN A 188 29.33 -1.47 -26.19
CA GLN A 188 28.63 -0.93 -27.35
C GLN A 188 27.11 -1.07 -27.23
N GLU A 189 26.63 -2.24 -26.82
CA GLU A 189 25.19 -2.46 -26.61
C GLU A 189 24.65 -1.62 -25.46
N TRP A 190 25.36 -1.52 -24.33
CA TRP A 190 24.95 -0.68 -23.20
C TRP A 190 24.80 0.79 -23.60
N LYS A 191 25.78 1.35 -24.34
CA LYS A 191 25.71 2.73 -24.84
C LYS A 191 24.54 2.93 -25.79
N LYS A 192 24.30 1.96 -26.68
CA LYS A 192 23.15 1.98 -27.60
C LYS A 192 21.83 2.00 -26.84
N ILE A 193 21.63 1.08 -25.89
CA ILE A 193 20.38 0.97 -25.12
C ILE A 193 20.17 2.19 -24.22
N LYS A 194 21.23 2.75 -23.63
CA LYS A 194 21.13 4.02 -22.89
C LYS A 194 20.64 5.16 -23.79
N ALA A 195 21.20 5.30 -24.99
CA ALA A 195 20.77 6.31 -25.95
C ALA A 195 19.31 6.11 -26.41
N GLU A 196 18.88 4.88 -26.62
CA GLU A 196 17.47 4.58 -26.96
C GLU A 196 16.52 4.91 -25.79
N TYR A 197 16.94 4.69 -24.55
CA TYR A 197 16.16 5.09 -23.37
C TYR A 197 16.07 6.61 -23.24
N GLU A 198 17.18 7.33 -23.42
CA GLU A 198 17.20 8.79 -23.42
C GLU A 198 16.29 9.36 -24.52
N GLN A 199 16.29 8.75 -25.71
CA GLN A 199 15.39 9.11 -26.80
C GLN A 199 13.91 8.86 -26.44
N LEU A 200 13.58 7.74 -25.77
CA LEU A 200 12.23 7.48 -25.26
C LEU A 200 11.78 8.60 -24.30
N CYS A 201 12.63 8.96 -23.33
CA CYS A 201 12.35 10.04 -22.38
C CYS A 201 12.10 11.38 -23.09
N LEU A 202 12.92 11.71 -24.09
CA LEU A 202 12.76 12.93 -24.89
C LEU A 202 11.43 12.94 -25.65
N LYS A 203 11.07 11.86 -26.34
CA LYS A 203 9.79 11.75 -27.07
C LYS A 203 8.58 11.97 -26.17
N ILE A 204 8.58 11.34 -24.98
CA ILE A 204 7.50 11.51 -23.99
C ILE A 204 7.44 12.97 -23.51
N LYS A 205 8.59 13.57 -23.22
CA LYS A 205 8.69 14.97 -22.77
C LYS A 205 8.23 15.96 -23.82
N GLU A 206 8.58 15.74 -25.09
CA GLU A 206 8.12 16.55 -26.23
C GLU A 206 6.62 16.41 -26.44
N ALA A 207 6.10 15.18 -26.41
CA ALA A 207 4.67 14.92 -26.51
C ALA A 207 3.84 15.56 -25.38
N GLY A 208 4.42 15.72 -24.19
CA GLY A 208 3.77 16.45 -23.08
C GLY A 208 3.75 17.97 -23.23
N ARG A 209 4.63 18.56 -24.06
CA ARG A 209 4.74 20.01 -24.27
C ARG A 209 3.83 20.51 -25.39
N GLU A 210 3.58 19.69 -26.39
CA GLU A 210 2.71 20.06 -27.50
C GLU A 210 1.24 19.94 -27.09
N SER A 211 0.45 20.98 -27.33
CA SER A 211 -0.99 20.99 -27.02
C SER A 211 -1.78 19.92 -27.79
N ALA A 212 -1.19 19.36 -28.86
CA ALA A 212 -1.65 18.17 -29.58
C ALA A 212 -0.53 17.66 -30.53
N PRO A 213 0.31 16.70 -30.10
CA PRO A 213 1.26 16.00 -30.97
C PRO A 213 0.63 14.81 -31.71
N TYR A 214 -0.60 14.43 -31.36
CA TYR A 214 -1.21 13.21 -31.84
C TYR A 214 -1.72 13.41 -33.25
N ASP A 215 -0.82 13.19 -34.21
CA ASP A 215 -1.14 13.08 -35.61
C ASP A 215 -2.36 12.14 -35.75
N LEU A 216 -3.33 12.52 -36.59
CA LEU A 216 -4.64 11.87 -36.77
C LEU A 216 -4.52 10.47 -37.44
N THR A 217 -3.55 9.67 -37.00
CA THR A 217 -3.46 8.25 -37.28
C THR A 217 -4.69 7.55 -36.71
N ALA A 218 -5.14 6.49 -37.38
CA ALA A 218 -6.36 5.76 -37.02
C ALA A 218 -6.39 5.26 -35.56
N GLU A 219 -5.20 5.05 -34.95
CA GLU A 219 -5.08 4.56 -33.59
C GLU A 219 -5.43 5.61 -32.52
N PHE A 220 -5.11 6.89 -32.76
CA PHE A 220 -5.35 8.00 -31.82
C PHE A 220 -6.67 8.73 -32.04
N ALA A 221 -7.34 8.51 -33.17
CA ALA A 221 -8.63 9.13 -33.49
C ALA A 221 -9.71 8.89 -32.40
N VAL A 222 -9.62 7.77 -31.67
CA VAL A 222 -10.54 7.47 -30.56
C VAL A 222 -10.44 8.44 -29.39
N PHE A 223 -9.33 9.17 -29.26
CA PHE A 223 -9.11 10.18 -28.20
C PHE A 223 -9.54 11.59 -28.60
N ALA A 224 -9.96 11.80 -29.85
CA ALA A 224 -10.40 13.11 -30.31
C ALA A 224 -11.71 13.51 -29.62
N ASN A 225 -11.75 14.74 -29.08
CA ASN A 225 -12.91 15.32 -28.40
C ASN A 225 -13.42 14.53 -27.17
N ILE A 226 -12.52 13.84 -26.46
CA ILE A 226 -12.86 13.15 -25.21
C ILE A 226 -12.88 14.10 -24.02
N GLU A 227 -13.89 13.94 -23.16
CA GLU A 227 -13.94 14.50 -21.82
C GLU A 227 -13.61 13.40 -20.80
N THR A 228 -12.69 13.65 -19.88
CA THR A 228 -12.20 12.65 -18.90
C THR A 228 -13.29 12.03 -18.01
N GLY A 229 -14.39 12.76 -17.77
CA GLY A 229 -15.55 12.27 -17.02
C GLY A 229 -16.68 11.68 -17.88
N ASN A 230 -16.55 11.71 -19.20
CA ASN A 230 -17.60 11.35 -20.15
C ASN A 230 -17.02 10.82 -21.48
N HIS A 231 -16.69 9.53 -21.50
CA HIS A 231 -16.11 8.89 -22.68
C HIS A 231 -16.43 7.39 -22.72
N PRO A 232 -16.48 6.77 -23.92
CA PRO A 232 -16.67 5.33 -24.02
C PRO A 232 -15.44 4.56 -23.52
N THR A 233 -15.61 3.25 -23.35
CA THR A 233 -14.48 2.33 -23.14
C THR A 233 -13.52 2.38 -24.32
N ILE A 234 -12.22 2.45 -24.03
CA ILE A 234 -11.14 2.29 -25.01
C ILE A 234 -10.23 1.14 -24.55
N ILE A 235 -10.08 0.12 -25.38
CA ILE A 235 -9.13 -0.98 -25.16
C ILE A 235 -8.23 -1.08 -26.39
N LYS A 236 -6.92 -1.07 -26.19
CA LYS A 236 -5.92 -1.17 -27.25
C LYS A 236 -4.87 -2.21 -26.87
N ILE A 237 -4.65 -3.18 -27.76
CA ILE A 237 -3.56 -4.15 -27.64
C ILE A 237 -2.36 -3.54 -28.36
N ILE A 238 -1.30 -3.23 -27.61
CA ILE A 238 -0.10 -2.60 -28.14
C ILE A 238 0.82 -3.69 -28.70
N GLY A 239 1.38 -3.47 -29.89
CA GLY A 239 2.32 -4.39 -30.53
C GLY A 239 1.72 -5.36 -31.56
N LYS A 240 0.39 -5.46 -31.70
CA LYS A 240 -0.24 -6.26 -32.77
C LYS A 240 -0.73 -5.37 -33.91
N HIS A 241 -0.01 -5.28 -35.03
CA HIS A 241 -0.52 -4.67 -36.25
C HIS A 241 -1.38 -5.66 -37.05
N LYS A 242 -2.57 -5.22 -37.47
CA LYS A 242 -3.56 -6.02 -38.21
C LYS A 242 -3.17 -6.35 -39.67
N HIS A 243 -1.97 -5.94 -40.12
CA HIS A 243 -1.64 -5.91 -41.55
C HIS A 243 -0.25 -6.41 -41.96
N GLU A 244 0.53 -7.01 -41.06
CA GLU A 244 1.88 -7.49 -41.40
C GLU A 244 1.89 -9.01 -41.59
N THR A 245 2.54 -9.44 -42.67
CA THR A 245 2.66 -10.83 -43.12
C THR A 245 3.28 -11.75 -42.06
N GLU A 246 2.93 -13.04 -42.11
CA GLU A 246 3.35 -14.19 -41.26
C GLU A 246 4.88 -14.34 -41.00
N LYS A 247 5.74 -13.42 -41.42
CA LYS A 247 7.21 -13.50 -41.28
C LYS A 247 7.79 -12.68 -40.12
N ASP A 248 7.06 -11.73 -39.54
CA ASP A 248 7.52 -10.93 -38.40
C ASP A 248 6.98 -11.44 -37.04
N GLU A 249 6.21 -12.55 -37.04
CA GLU A 249 5.65 -13.15 -35.81
C GLU A 249 6.74 -13.70 -34.87
N ASP A 250 7.92 -14.06 -35.40
CA ASP A 250 9.04 -14.59 -34.61
C ASP A 250 9.79 -13.51 -33.78
N GLU A 251 9.64 -12.21 -34.08
CA GLU A 251 10.39 -11.15 -33.37
C GLU A 251 9.72 -10.67 -32.07
N ASP A 252 8.42 -10.96 -31.86
CA ASP A 252 7.62 -10.47 -30.73
C ASP A 252 7.40 -11.50 -29.61
N GLU A 253 7.96 -12.72 -29.72
CA GLU A 253 7.78 -13.78 -28.70
C GLU A 253 8.43 -13.46 -27.35
N ASP A 254 9.41 -12.55 -27.31
CA ASP A 254 10.24 -12.32 -26.14
C ASP A 254 9.70 -11.27 -25.15
N VAL A 255 8.68 -10.50 -25.55
CA VAL A 255 8.08 -9.41 -24.77
C VAL A 255 6.63 -9.75 -24.39
N PRO A 256 6.24 -9.66 -23.10
CA PRO A 256 4.86 -9.88 -22.69
C PRO A 256 3.86 -8.97 -23.40
N HIS A 257 2.62 -9.45 -23.55
CA HIS A 257 1.55 -8.64 -24.14
C HIS A 257 1.29 -7.37 -23.31
N LEU A 258 1.06 -6.23 -23.99
CA LEU A 258 0.72 -4.96 -23.35
C LEU A 258 -0.67 -4.49 -23.81
N VAL A 259 -1.58 -4.24 -22.87
CA VAL A 259 -2.95 -3.83 -23.14
C VAL A 259 -3.25 -2.52 -22.40
N TYR A 260 -3.59 -1.48 -23.16
CA TYR A 260 -4.11 -0.23 -22.61
C TYR A 260 -5.63 -0.36 -22.42
N VAL A 261 -6.12 0.05 -21.25
CA VAL A 261 -7.53 0.05 -20.89
C VAL A 261 -7.90 1.41 -20.32
N SER A 262 -8.89 2.06 -20.91
CA SER A 262 -9.60 3.19 -20.31
C SER A 262 -11.08 2.81 -20.25
N ARG A 263 -11.61 2.71 -19.04
CA ARG A 263 -12.98 2.27 -18.79
C ARG A 263 -14.00 3.33 -19.17
N GLU A 264 -15.22 2.94 -19.53
CA GLU A 264 -16.27 3.93 -19.77
C GLU A 264 -16.53 4.76 -18.50
N LYS A 265 -16.61 6.08 -18.68
CA LYS A 265 -17.04 7.02 -17.65
C LYS A 265 -18.21 7.83 -18.16
N ARG A 266 -19.22 8.00 -17.32
CA ARG A 266 -20.41 8.82 -17.59
C ARG A 266 -20.76 9.62 -16.33
N PRO A 267 -21.17 10.89 -16.44
CA PRO A 267 -21.43 11.74 -15.27
C PRO A 267 -22.44 11.20 -14.25
N LYS A 268 -23.36 10.32 -14.68
CA LYS A 268 -24.41 9.75 -13.82
C LYS A 268 -23.99 8.46 -13.09
N TYR A 269 -22.83 7.89 -13.41
CA TYR A 269 -22.40 6.59 -12.90
C TYR A 269 -21.20 6.78 -11.96
N PRO A 270 -21.28 6.27 -10.72
CA PRO A 270 -20.12 6.28 -9.82
C PRO A 270 -19.06 5.32 -10.37
N HIS A 271 -17.81 5.80 -10.47
CA HIS A 271 -16.71 5.01 -10.99
C HIS A 271 -15.82 4.40 -9.89
N HIS A 272 -16.00 4.76 -8.61
CA HIS A 272 -15.29 4.12 -7.49
C HIS A 272 -13.74 4.13 -7.57
N PHE A 273 -13.15 5.17 -8.18
CA PHE A 273 -11.70 5.38 -8.27
C PHE A 273 -10.92 4.10 -8.63
N LYS A 274 -9.81 3.80 -7.95
CA LYS A 274 -8.95 2.64 -8.21
C LYS A 274 -9.68 1.31 -8.01
N ALA A 275 -10.55 1.18 -7.02
CA ALA A 275 -11.34 -0.03 -6.80
C ALA A 275 -12.14 -0.44 -8.05
N GLY A 276 -12.83 0.54 -8.66
CA GLY A 276 -13.59 0.30 -9.88
C GLY A 276 -12.69 0.02 -11.10
N ALA A 277 -11.55 0.68 -11.20
CA ALA A 277 -10.60 0.46 -12.29
C ALA A 277 -10.08 -0.98 -12.28
N MET A 278 -9.73 -1.46 -11.08
CA MET A 278 -9.28 -2.83 -10.88
C MET A 278 -10.37 -3.88 -11.07
N ASN A 279 -11.63 -3.57 -10.71
CA ASN A 279 -12.75 -4.45 -11.03
C ASN A 279 -12.97 -4.56 -12.55
N VAL A 280 -12.85 -3.45 -13.29
CA VAL A 280 -12.86 -3.47 -14.76
C VAL A 280 -11.69 -4.30 -15.30
N LEU A 281 -10.46 -4.07 -14.84
CA LEU A 281 -9.30 -4.86 -15.24
C LEU A 281 -9.49 -6.36 -14.96
N SER A 282 -10.05 -6.71 -13.80
CA SER A 282 -10.35 -8.10 -13.44
C SER A 282 -11.31 -8.74 -14.44
N ARG A 283 -12.31 -8.00 -14.94
CA ARG A 283 -13.26 -8.52 -15.94
C ARG A 283 -12.66 -8.57 -17.34
N VAL A 284 -11.99 -7.50 -17.77
CA VAL A 284 -11.36 -7.37 -19.09
C VAL A 284 -10.30 -8.46 -19.28
N SER A 285 -9.34 -8.57 -18.37
CA SER A 285 -8.36 -9.67 -18.39
C SER A 285 -9.03 -11.04 -18.27
N GLY A 286 -10.14 -11.14 -17.51
CA GLY A 286 -10.90 -12.37 -17.35
C GLY A 286 -11.46 -12.94 -18.65
N VAL A 287 -11.84 -12.10 -19.61
CA VAL A 287 -12.25 -12.56 -20.95
C VAL A 287 -11.07 -12.70 -21.92
N MET A 288 -10.03 -11.87 -21.80
CA MET A 288 -8.94 -11.83 -22.77
C MET A 288 -7.85 -12.90 -22.55
N THR A 289 -7.37 -13.07 -21.32
CA THR A 289 -6.24 -13.95 -20.94
C THR A 289 -6.61 -14.94 -19.84
N ASN A 290 -7.55 -14.55 -18.98
CA ASN A 290 -8.09 -15.33 -17.87
C ASN A 290 -7.01 -15.97 -16.97
N ALA A 291 -5.92 -15.25 -16.69
CA ALA A 291 -4.82 -15.81 -15.92
C ALA A 291 -5.25 -16.14 -14.48
N PRO A 292 -4.85 -17.30 -13.90
CA PRO A 292 -5.27 -17.69 -12.55
C PRO A 292 -4.74 -16.76 -11.45
N PHE A 293 -3.70 -16.00 -11.72
CA PHE A 293 -3.09 -15.04 -10.81
C PHE A 293 -3.05 -13.64 -11.41
N MET A 294 -3.21 -12.64 -10.53
CA MET A 294 -3.20 -11.22 -10.90
C MET A 294 -2.24 -10.47 -9.98
N LEU A 295 -1.25 -9.79 -10.55
CA LEU A 295 -0.39 -8.86 -9.85
C LEU A 295 -1.01 -7.47 -9.94
N ASN A 296 -1.14 -6.77 -8.81
CA ASN A 296 -1.53 -5.36 -8.77
C ASN A 296 -0.35 -4.48 -8.37
N VAL A 297 -0.12 -3.39 -9.12
CA VAL A 297 0.97 -2.44 -8.92
C VAL A 297 0.49 -1.01 -9.21
N ASP A 298 0.93 -0.06 -8.39
CA ASP A 298 0.77 1.37 -8.65
C ASP A 298 1.71 1.87 -9.75
N CYS A 299 1.35 2.94 -10.45
CA CYS A 299 2.18 3.52 -11.52
C CYS A 299 3.57 3.97 -11.04
N ASP A 300 3.74 4.23 -9.75
CA ASP A 300 4.98 4.69 -9.12
C ASP A 300 5.80 3.58 -8.46
N MET A 301 5.39 2.31 -8.59
CA MET A 301 5.99 1.14 -7.96
C MET A 301 6.57 0.19 -9.02
N PHE A 302 7.89 0.13 -9.18
CA PHE A 302 8.51 -0.76 -10.17
C PHE A 302 8.97 -2.10 -9.55
N ALA A 303 9.08 -3.14 -10.38
CA ALA A 303 9.67 -4.42 -9.98
C ALA A 303 11.21 -4.28 -9.91
N ASN A 304 11.74 -4.28 -8.69
CA ASN A 304 13.16 -4.15 -8.42
C ASN A 304 13.91 -5.48 -8.48
N ASP A 305 13.24 -6.57 -8.12
CA ASP A 305 13.75 -7.94 -8.27
C ASP A 305 13.10 -8.61 -9.50
N PRO A 306 13.88 -9.04 -10.51
CA PRO A 306 13.31 -9.64 -11.70
C PRO A 306 12.68 -11.01 -11.42
N GLN A 307 13.02 -11.68 -10.31
CA GLN A 307 12.43 -12.96 -9.93
C GLN A 307 11.13 -12.84 -9.12
N VAL A 308 10.61 -11.61 -8.92
CA VAL A 308 9.45 -11.37 -8.05
C VAL A 308 8.22 -12.24 -8.37
N VAL A 309 7.96 -12.48 -9.65
CA VAL A 309 6.85 -13.35 -10.09
C VAL A 309 7.11 -14.80 -9.68
N ARG A 310 8.32 -15.31 -9.91
CA ARG A 310 8.72 -16.66 -9.49
C ARG A 310 8.65 -16.82 -7.97
N GLN A 311 9.15 -15.85 -7.21
CA GLN A 311 9.07 -15.87 -5.74
C GLN A 311 7.62 -15.91 -5.25
N ALA A 312 6.70 -15.16 -5.87
CA ALA A 312 5.28 -15.24 -5.55
C ALA A 312 4.70 -16.62 -5.89
N MET A 313 5.08 -17.20 -7.04
CA MET A 313 4.64 -18.54 -7.44
C MET A 313 5.16 -19.63 -6.50
N CYS A 314 6.35 -19.52 -5.92
CA CYS A 314 6.82 -20.44 -4.87
C CYS A 314 5.82 -20.54 -3.71
N LEU A 315 5.25 -19.41 -3.30
CA LEU A 315 4.30 -19.33 -2.19
C LEU A 315 2.89 -19.76 -2.59
N LEU A 316 2.43 -19.34 -3.77
CA LEU A 316 1.08 -19.66 -4.25
C LEU A 316 0.95 -21.11 -4.72
N LEU A 317 1.99 -21.70 -5.30
CA LEU A 317 1.98 -23.09 -5.78
C LEU A 317 2.54 -24.07 -4.74
N GLY A 318 3.40 -23.62 -3.83
CA GLY A 318 4.03 -24.48 -2.82
C GLY A 318 3.16 -24.84 -1.62
N CYS A 319 1.98 -24.21 -1.47
CA CYS A 319 1.06 -24.54 -0.40
C CYS A 319 0.48 -25.95 -0.60
N GLN A 320 0.48 -26.76 0.46
CA GLN A 320 -0.07 -28.13 0.43
C GLN A 320 -1.53 -28.20 -0.02
N ASN A 321 -2.28 -27.11 0.17
CA ASN A 321 -3.64 -26.94 -0.34
C ASN A 321 -3.76 -25.56 -0.99
N GLU A 322 -4.24 -25.51 -2.23
CA GLU A 322 -4.50 -24.26 -2.95
C GLU A 322 -5.47 -23.32 -2.23
N THR A 323 -6.27 -23.86 -1.29
CA THR A 323 -7.24 -23.11 -0.50
C THR A 323 -6.65 -22.35 0.69
N ASN A 324 -5.34 -22.46 0.95
CA ASN A 324 -4.74 -21.81 2.13
C ASN A 324 -4.41 -20.34 1.92
N VAL A 325 -3.81 -19.96 0.79
CA VAL A 325 -3.26 -18.61 0.58
C VAL A 325 -4.00 -17.92 -0.56
N ALA A 326 -4.67 -16.81 -0.25
CA ALA A 326 -5.39 -15.99 -1.21
C ALA A 326 -4.48 -15.04 -2.01
N PHE A 327 -3.50 -14.45 -1.33
CA PHE A 327 -2.60 -13.48 -1.94
C PHE A 327 -1.22 -13.44 -1.25
N VAL A 328 -0.24 -12.95 -1.99
CA VAL A 328 1.13 -12.66 -1.56
C VAL A 328 1.32 -11.15 -1.61
N GLN A 329 1.46 -10.52 -0.45
CA GLN A 329 1.71 -9.08 -0.34
C GLN A 329 3.21 -8.87 -0.13
N TYR A 330 3.84 -8.01 -0.93
CA TYR A 330 5.21 -7.57 -0.66
C TYR A 330 5.22 -6.26 0.17
N PRO A 331 6.28 -5.99 0.94
CA PRO A 331 6.49 -4.69 1.56
C PRO A 331 6.45 -3.55 0.54
N GLN A 332 5.82 -2.44 0.92
CA GLN A 332 6.03 -1.18 0.22
C GLN A 332 7.36 -0.59 0.69
N CYS A 333 8.35 -0.60 -0.19
CA CYS A 333 9.65 0.02 0.02
C CYS A 333 9.81 1.19 -0.96
N PHE A 334 10.63 2.18 -0.61
CA PHE A 334 10.73 3.42 -1.40
C PHE A 334 12.17 3.67 -1.85
N TYR A 335 12.34 4.06 -3.12
CA TYR A 335 13.61 4.59 -3.62
C TYR A 335 13.67 6.11 -3.37
N ASN A 336 14.89 6.67 -3.37
CA ASN A 336 15.14 8.08 -3.10
C ASN A 336 14.51 8.58 -1.78
N GLY A 337 14.30 7.68 -0.81
CA GLY A 337 13.80 8.05 0.51
C GLY A 337 14.73 9.06 1.17
N LEU A 338 14.15 10.12 1.73
CA LEU A 338 14.93 11.13 2.44
C LEU A 338 15.69 10.49 3.61
N LYS A 339 16.96 10.88 3.75
CA LYS A 339 17.82 10.41 4.84
C LYS A 339 17.16 10.68 6.18
N ASP A 340 17.16 9.66 7.04
CA ASP A 340 16.56 9.68 8.38
C ASP A 340 15.04 9.96 8.41
N ASP A 341 14.34 9.79 7.30
CA ASP A 341 12.86 9.84 7.20
C ASP A 341 12.22 11.00 7.99
N PRO A 342 12.48 12.27 7.60
CA PRO A 342 12.01 13.44 8.34
C PRO A 342 10.48 13.55 8.44
N TYR A 343 9.75 12.90 7.52
CA TYR A 343 8.29 12.90 7.45
C TYR A 343 7.65 11.63 8.04
N GLY A 344 8.44 10.62 8.42
CA GLY A 344 7.94 9.38 9.04
C GLY A 344 7.04 8.57 8.11
N ASN A 345 7.30 8.59 6.80
CA ASN A 345 6.42 8.00 5.79
C ASN A 345 6.96 6.73 5.15
N GLN A 346 8.17 6.27 5.53
CA GLN A 346 8.75 5.04 4.98
C GLN A 346 8.26 3.77 5.69
N MET A 347 7.75 3.88 6.93
CA MET A 347 7.10 2.80 7.68
C MET A 347 7.92 1.50 7.83
N ILE A 348 9.25 1.55 7.67
CA ILE A 348 10.15 0.39 7.64
C ILE A 348 9.99 -0.50 8.90
N VAL A 349 10.03 0.10 10.09
CA VAL A 349 9.93 -0.62 11.37
C VAL A 349 8.54 -1.24 11.55
N LEU A 350 7.50 -0.55 11.06
CA LEU A 350 6.14 -1.08 11.10
C LEU A 350 6.06 -2.38 10.30
N THR A 351 6.56 -2.34 9.06
CA THR A 351 6.58 -3.48 8.13
C THR A 351 7.42 -4.64 8.67
N GLU A 352 8.64 -4.38 9.15
CA GLU A 352 9.57 -5.42 9.62
C GLU A 352 9.05 -6.16 10.86
N TYR A 353 8.48 -5.45 11.84
CA TYR A 353 8.01 -6.09 13.08
C TYR A 353 6.56 -6.59 12.97
N MET A 354 5.64 -5.78 12.47
CA MET A 354 4.24 -6.21 12.36
C MET A 354 4.02 -7.18 11.22
N GLY A 355 4.65 -6.98 10.06
CA GLY A 355 4.52 -7.89 8.91
C GLY A 355 4.94 -9.32 9.27
N ARG A 356 6.10 -9.47 9.94
CA ARG A 356 6.55 -10.77 10.48
C ARG A 356 5.60 -11.35 11.51
N GLY A 357 5.06 -10.52 12.40
CA GLY A 357 4.09 -10.94 13.42
C GLY A 357 2.78 -11.47 12.82
N LEU A 358 2.24 -10.77 11.82
CA LEU A 358 1.02 -11.14 11.10
C LEU A 358 1.18 -12.42 10.28
N LEU A 359 2.38 -12.66 9.75
CA LEU A 359 2.71 -13.89 9.02
C LEU A 359 2.65 -15.15 9.91
N GLY A 360 2.80 -15.00 11.22
CA GLY A 360 2.55 -16.03 12.22
C GLY A 360 1.07 -16.23 12.60
N LEU A 361 0.17 -15.43 12.02
CA LEU A 361 -1.28 -15.49 12.21
C LEU A 361 -1.97 -15.87 10.89
N GLN A 362 -2.89 -15.03 10.40
CA GLN A 362 -3.59 -15.19 9.14
C GLN A 362 -2.88 -14.50 7.95
N GLY A 363 -1.77 -13.82 8.21
CA GLY A 363 -1.02 -13.01 7.24
C GLY A 363 -1.41 -11.52 7.25
N PRO A 364 -0.68 -10.68 6.52
CA PRO A 364 -0.90 -9.23 6.45
C PRO A 364 -2.18 -8.86 5.68
N SER A 365 -2.70 -7.65 5.88
CA SER A 365 -3.71 -7.11 4.98
C SER A 365 -3.14 -6.80 3.60
N TYR A 366 -4.02 -6.58 2.64
CA TYR A 366 -3.66 -6.06 1.32
C TYR A 366 -3.37 -4.55 1.42
N PHE A 367 -2.27 -4.09 0.81
CA PHE A 367 -1.77 -2.71 0.90
C PHE A 367 -1.89 -1.94 -0.42
N GLY A 368 -2.66 -2.43 -1.38
CA GLY A 368 -2.97 -1.65 -2.59
C GLY A 368 -1.92 -1.68 -3.71
N THR A 369 -0.75 -2.30 -3.52
CA THR A 369 0.32 -2.44 -4.54
C THR A 369 1.28 -3.58 -4.20
N GLY A 370 2.06 -4.06 -5.17
CA GLY A 370 3.03 -5.14 -5.00
C GLY A 370 2.40 -6.44 -4.47
N CYS A 371 1.19 -6.79 -4.95
CA CYS A 371 0.42 -7.91 -4.40
C CYS A 371 -0.07 -8.86 -5.49
N PHE A 372 0.21 -10.15 -5.33
CA PHE A 372 -0.27 -11.22 -6.21
C PHE A 372 -1.51 -11.86 -5.62
N HIS A 373 -2.63 -11.80 -6.32
CA HIS A 373 -3.91 -12.37 -5.93
C HIS A 373 -4.26 -13.60 -6.77
N ARG A 374 -4.96 -14.57 -6.16
CA ARG A 374 -5.69 -15.59 -6.91
C ARG A 374 -6.96 -15.01 -7.50
N ARG A 375 -7.15 -15.13 -8.81
CA ARG A 375 -8.38 -14.69 -9.52
C ARG A 375 -9.65 -15.26 -8.90
N LYS A 376 -9.66 -16.57 -8.58
CA LYS A 376 -10.82 -17.23 -7.96
C LYS A 376 -11.22 -16.61 -6.60
N VAL A 377 -10.27 -16.12 -5.83
CA VAL A 377 -10.56 -15.44 -4.55
C VAL A 377 -11.23 -14.10 -4.80
N ILE A 378 -10.79 -13.38 -5.84
CA ILE A 378 -11.35 -12.10 -6.23
C ILE A 378 -12.78 -12.29 -6.74
N TYR A 379 -13.06 -13.39 -7.43
CA TYR A 379 -14.41 -13.81 -7.82
C TYR A 379 -15.27 -14.34 -6.66
N GLY A 380 -14.73 -14.29 -5.44
CA GLY A 380 -15.48 -14.47 -4.20
C GLY A 380 -15.56 -15.90 -3.69
N VAL A 381 -14.66 -16.80 -4.11
CA VAL A 381 -14.57 -18.18 -3.58
C VAL A 381 -14.24 -18.19 -2.09
N TRP A 382 -14.80 -19.17 -1.38
CA TRP A 382 -14.53 -19.47 0.03
C TRP A 382 -13.53 -20.63 0.16
N PRO A 383 -12.65 -20.62 1.17
CA PRO A 383 -11.59 -21.62 1.31
C PRO A 383 -12.11 -23.04 1.64
N ASP A 384 -13.23 -23.16 2.35
CA ASP A 384 -13.81 -24.44 2.79
C ASP A 384 -14.84 -25.04 1.80
N HIS A 385 -15.15 -24.33 0.72
CA HIS A 385 -16.08 -24.78 -0.33
C HIS A 385 -15.48 -24.69 -1.76
N PRO A 386 -14.29 -25.25 -2.03
CA PRO A 386 -13.74 -25.25 -3.39
C PRO A 386 -14.60 -26.11 -4.33
N ASP A 387 -14.99 -27.31 -3.87
CA ASP A 387 -15.76 -28.27 -4.66
C ASP A 387 -17.27 -28.03 -4.56
N ASP A 388 -17.74 -27.39 -3.49
CA ASP A 388 -19.17 -27.12 -3.31
C ASP A 388 -19.67 -26.05 -4.30
N HIS A 389 -18.81 -25.18 -4.79
CA HIS A 389 -19.19 -24.30 -5.91
C HIS A 389 -19.22 -25.07 -7.24
N ALA A 390 -18.31 -26.00 -7.50
CA ALA A 390 -18.38 -26.86 -8.70
C ALA A 390 -19.60 -27.81 -8.66
N THR A 391 -19.96 -28.32 -7.47
CA THR A 391 -21.07 -29.27 -7.26
C THR A 391 -22.43 -28.58 -7.12
N ASN A 392 -22.48 -27.38 -6.52
CA ASN A 392 -23.66 -26.51 -6.60
C ASN A 392 -23.84 -25.89 -7.99
N HIS A 393 -22.79 -25.76 -8.81
CA HIS A 393 -22.93 -25.36 -10.21
C HIS A 393 -23.60 -26.44 -11.07
N THR A 394 -23.40 -27.74 -10.77
CA THR A 394 -24.18 -28.82 -11.41
C THR A 394 -25.66 -28.77 -11.00
N LEU A 395 -25.97 -28.27 -9.79
CA LEU A 395 -27.34 -28.01 -9.30
C LEU A 395 -27.95 -26.69 -9.80
N LEU A 396 -27.15 -25.80 -10.41
CA LEU A 396 -27.55 -24.50 -10.94
C LEU A 396 -27.66 -24.47 -12.48
N CYS A 397 -27.48 -25.60 -13.18
CA CYS A 397 -27.72 -25.77 -14.62
C CYS A 397 -29.21 -25.70 -15.06
N GLY A 398 -30.10 -25.20 -14.19
CA GLY A 398 -31.45 -24.79 -14.56
C GLY A 398 -31.53 -23.28 -14.79
N LYS A 399 -32.59 -22.78 -15.44
CA LYS A 399 -32.81 -21.33 -15.68
C LYS A 399 -32.64 -20.44 -14.44
N SER A 400 -32.86 -20.99 -13.23
CA SER A 400 -32.69 -20.30 -11.96
C SER A 400 -31.22 -20.02 -11.61
N GLY A 401 -30.28 -20.90 -11.97
CA GLY A 401 -28.88 -20.76 -11.59
C GLY A 401 -28.05 -19.92 -12.54
N GLU A 402 -28.38 -19.91 -13.84
CA GLU A 402 -27.87 -18.90 -14.78
C GLU A 402 -28.27 -17.49 -14.34
N TYR A 403 -29.52 -17.31 -13.88
CA TYR A 403 -29.99 -16.02 -13.37
C TYR A 403 -29.21 -15.56 -12.13
N GLU A 404 -28.92 -16.46 -11.20
CA GLU A 404 -28.10 -16.15 -10.03
C GLU A 404 -26.65 -15.82 -10.39
N GLN A 405 -26.05 -16.55 -11.34
CA GLN A 405 -24.72 -16.22 -11.84
C GLN A 405 -24.70 -14.85 -12.55
N MET A 406 -25.72 -14.53 -13.34
CA MET A 406 -25.84 -13.20 -13.97
C MET A 406 -25.99 -12.09 -12.93
N LYS A 407 -26.77 -12.33 -11.87
CA LYS A 407 -26.89 -11.40 -10.74
C LYS A 407 -25.60 -11.28 -9.95
N LYS A 408 -24.75 -12.30 -9.96
CA LYS A 408 -23.44 -12.24 -9.29
C LYS A 408 -22.43 -11.50 -10.14
N PHE A 409 -22.13 -12.01 -11.34
CA PHE A 409 -20.99 -11.63 -12.19
C PHE A 409 -21.31 -10.63 -13.31
N GLY A 410 -22.58 -10.40 -13.62
CA GLY A 410 -23.03 -9.56 -14.73
C GLY A 410 -23.55 -10.37 -15.92
N LYS A 411 -23.99 -9.67 -16.97
CA LYS A 411 -24.80 -10.25 -18.07
C LYS A 411 -23.99 -10.81 -19.24
N SER A 412 -22.66 -10.61 -19.29
CA SER A 412 -21.84 -11.13 -20.40
C SER A 412 -21.71 -12.65 -20.31
N ARG A 413 -22.16 -13.35 -21.36
CA ARG A 413 -22.06 -14.83 -21.43
C ARG A 413 -20.62 -15.31 -21.48
N GLU A 414 -19.80 -14.67 -22.31
CA GLU A 414 -18.38 -15.01 -22.43
C GLU A 414 -17.63 -14.81 -21.10
N PHE A 415 -17.96 -13.75 -20.35
CA PHE A 415 -17.38 -13.56 -19.02
C PHE A 415 -17.86 -14.62 -18.01
N LEU A 416 -19.11 -15.06 -18.09
CA LEU A 416 -19.63 -16.13 -17.25
C LEU A 416 -18.95 -17.48 -17.53
N GLU A 417 -18.70 -17.79 -18.81
CA GLU A 417 -17.97 -18.98 -19.24
C GLU A 417 -16.52 -18.97 -18.72
N THR A 418 -15.78 -17.89 -18.99
CA THR A 418 -14.39 -17.73 -18.52
C THR A 418 -14.28 -17.71 -17.00
N THR A 419 -15.24 -17.08 -16.31
CA THR A 419 -15.33 -17.14 -14.84
C THR A 419 -15.51 -18.56 -14.35
N THR A 420 -16.37 -19.36 -15.00
CA THR A 420 -16.59 -20.76 -14.62
C THR A 420 -15.30 -21.58 -14.76
N HIS A 421 -14.54 -21.38 -15.84
CA HIS A 421 -13.20 -21.98 -15.99
C HIS A 421 -12.24 -21.58 -14.87
N ALA A 422 -12.16 -20.27 -14.56
CA ALA A 422 -11.28 -19.75 -13.50
C ALA A 422 -11.64 -20.30 -12.11
N LEU A 423 -12.94 -20.48 -11.84
CA LEU A 423 -13.43 -21.05 -10.57
C LEU A 423 -13.10 -22.54 -10.42
N ARG A 424 -13.10 -23.29 -11.53
CA ARG A 424 -12.70 -24.71 -11.56
C ARG A 424 -11.20 -24.92 -11.46
N GLY A 425 -10.40 -23.85 -11.55
CA GLY A 425 -8.94 -23.95 -11.58
C GLY A 425 -8.40 -24.57 -12.87
N GLU A 426 -9.19 -24.54 -13.95
CA GLU A 426 -8.73 -24.99 -15.26
C GLU A 426 -7.63 -24.05 -15.75
N LYS A 427 -6.61 -24.62 -16.42
CA LYS A 427 -5.55 -23.82 -17.04
C LYS A 427 -6.20 -22.82 -17.99
N GLY A 428 -5.87 -21.54 -17.83
CA GLY A 428 -6.46 -20.45 -18.60
C GLY A 428 -6.48 -20.79 -20.10
N ILE A 429 -7.56 -20.40 -20.77
CA ILE A 429 -7.61 -20.46 -22.23
C ILE A 429 -6.48 -19.54 -22.70
N GLY A 430 -5.52 -20.05 -23.48
CA GLY A 430 -4.40 -19.25 -24.00
C GLY A 430 -4.89 -17.94 -24.62
N PRO A 431 -4.06 -16.88 -24.67
CA PRO A 431 -4.50 -15.51 -24.91
C PRO A 431 -5.34 -15.38 -26.19
N LYS A 432 -6.66 -15.18 -26.04
CA LYS A 432 -7.59 -14.84 -27.14
C LYS A 432 -7.77 -13.33 -27.24
N LEU A 433 -6.66 -12.59 -27.13
CA LEU A 433 -6.66 -11.13 -26.98
C LEU A 433 -7.52 -10.43 -28.06
N SER A 434 -7.38 -10.84 -29.32
CA SER A 434 -8.09 -10.22 -30.45
C SER A 434 -9.55 -10.66 -30.57
N ASP A 435 -9.84 -11.94 -30.32
CA ASP A 435 -11.17 -12.52 -30.51
C ASP A 435 -12.16 -12.05 -29.44
N SER A 436 -11.67 -11.78 -28.23
CA SER A 436 -12.47 -11.37 -27.07
C SER A 436 -12.59 -9.85 -26.91
N LEU A 437 -12.18 -9.04 -27.89
CA LEU A 437 -12.18 -7.57 -27.78
C LEU A 437 -13.60 -7.00 -27.59
N GLU A 438 -14.60 -7.55 -28.28
CA GLU A 438 -16.00 -7.10 -28.14
C GLU A 438 -16.54 -7.37 -26.73
N ALA A 439 -16.27 -8.57 -26.20
CA ALA A 439 -16.65 -8.91 -24.83
C ALA A 439 -15.87 -8.07 -23.80
N ALA A 440 -14.59 -7.80 -24.05
CA ALA A 440 -13.76 -6.93 -23.21
C ALA A 440 -14.33 -5.51 -23.14
N LEU A 441 -14.74 -4.94 -24.28
CA LEU A 441 -15.42 -3.64 -24.34
C LEU A 441 -16.73 -3.67 -23.54
N GLN A 442 -17.54 -4.73 -23.72
CA GLN A 442 -18.81 -4.89 -23.02
C GLN A 442 -18.67 -4.95 -21.49
N VAL A 443 -17.71 -5.73 -20.97
CA VAL A 443 -17.53 -5.90 -19.52
C VAL A 443 -16.88 -4.69 -18.83
N ALA A 444 -16.35 -3.75 -19.61
CA ALA A 444 -15.75 -2.50 -19.13
C ALA A 444 -16.73 -1.31 -19.12
N ASN A 445 -17.97 -1.50 -19.57
CA ASN A 445 -19.00 -0.47 -19.55
C ASN A 445 -19.32 0.01 -18.12
N CYS A 446 -19.70 1.28 -18.00
CA CYS A 446 -19.96 1.93 -16.71
C CYS A 446 -21.19 1.39 -15.98
N ASP A 447 -22.14 0.79 -16.71
CA ASP A 447 -23.38 0.22 -16.19
C ASP A 447 -23.30 -1.29 -15.96
N TYR A 448 -22.18 -1.93 -16.30
CA TYR A 448 -22.04 -3.40 -16.25
C TYR A 448 -22.28 -3.96 -14.85
N GLU A 449 -21.88 -3.21 -13.82
CA GLU A 449 -22.01 -3.60 -12.41
C GLU A 449 -23.42 -3.40 -11.87
N PHE A 450 -24.31 -2.70 -12.61
CA PHE A 450 -25.66 -2.40 -12.15
C PHE A 450 -26.51 -3.67 -12.01
N GLY A 451 -27.05 -3.88 -10.80
CA GLY A 451 -27.81 -5.09 -10.46
C GLY A 451 -26.94 -6.34 -10.25
N SER A 452 -25.61 -6.21 -10.37
CA SER A 452 -24.66 -7.27 -10.01
C SER A 452 -24.27 -7.21 -8.52
N THR A 453 -23.32 -8.03 -8.08
CA THR A 453 -22.74 -7.94 -6.72
C THR A 453 -21.25 -7.57 -6.71
N TRP A 454 -20.72 -7.10 -7.85
CA TRP A 454 -19.38 -6.54 -7.97
C TRP A 454 -19.18 -5.35 -7.02
N GLY A 455 -18.01 -5.29 -6.39
CA GLY A 455 -17.64 -4.26 -5.43
C GLY A 455 -18.39 -4.30 -4.11
N ALA A 456 -19.55 -4.95 -4.04
CA ALA A 456 -20.35 -5.08 -2.82
C ALA A 456 -20.05 -6.37 -2.04
N LYS A 457 -19.82 -7.50 -2.72
CA LYS A 457 -19.59 -8.82 -2.08
C LYS A 457 -18.29 -9.51 -2.50
N PHE A 458 -17.78 -9.18 -3.68
CA PHE A 458 -16.55 -9.71 -4.26
C PHE A 458 -15.98 -8.69 -5.26
N GLY A 459 -14.83 -8.99 -5.85
CA GLY A 459 -13.99 -7.99 -6.49
C GLY A 459 -13.29 -7.12 -5.45
N TRP A 460 -12.80 -5.97 -5.87
CA TRP A 460 -12.29 -4.92 -4.99
C TRP A 460 -13.47 -4.20 -4.37
N ILE A 461 -13.49 -4.17 -3.04
CA ILE A 461 -14.67 -3.81 -2.27
C ILE A 461 -14.81 -2.29 -2.18
N TYR A 462 -15.98 -1.79 -2.55
CA TYR A 462 -16.32 -0.37 -2.52
C TYR A 462 -16.76 0.09 -1.12
N GLY A 463 -16.76 1.40 -0.91
CA GLY A 463 -17.35 2.01 0.28
C GLY A 463 -16.35 2.57 1.29
N SER A 464 -15.06 2.60 0.96
CA SER A 464 -14.02 3.30 1.72
C SER A 464 -12.99 3.89 0.76
N THR A 465 -12.35 4.99 1.17
CA THR A 465 -11.18 5.58 0.49
C THR A 465 -9.87 4.76 0.66
N THR A 466 -9.94 3.68 1.44
CA THR A 466 -8.91 2.63 1.58
C THR A 466 -9.52 1.27 1.23
N GLU A 467 -9.90 1.10 -0.05
CA GLU A 467 -10.53 -0.11 -0.56
C GLU A 467 -9.62 -1.34 -0.41
N ASP A 468 -8.32 -1.12 -0.39
CA ASP A 468 -7.28 -2.14 -0.26
C ASP A 468 -7.40 -2.88 1.07
N VAL A 469 -7.39 -2.14 2.18
CA VAL A 469 -7.55 -2.70 3.52
C VAL A 469 -8.93 -3.35 3.68
N LEU A 470 -9.98 -2.75 3.12
CA LEU A 470 -11.33 -3.31 3.13
C LEU A 470 -11.43 -4.64 2.36
N THR A 471 -10.78 -4.70 1.20
CA THR A 471 -10.73 -5.91 0.37
C THR A 471 -9.93 -7.01 1.06
N GLY A 472 -8.76 -6.69 1.62
CA GLY A 472 -7.95 -7.63 2.41
C GLY A 472 -8.71 -8.18 3.62
N LEU A 473 -9.39 -7.29 4.36
CA LEU A 473 -10.25 -7.66 5.48
C LEU A 473 -11.36 -8.62 5.03
N THR A 474 -12.06 -8.29 3.95
CA THR A 474 -13.15 -9.12 3.40
C THR A 474 -12.67 -10.51 3.00
N ILE A 475 -11.46 -10.63 2.44
CA ILE A 475 -10.84 -11.90 2.10
C ILE A 475 -10.52 -12.70 3.37
N HIS A 476 -9.91 -12.07 4.38
CA HIS A 476 -9.61 -12.73 5.67
C HIS A 476 -10.87 -13.13 6.44
N MET A 477 -11.94 -12.34 6.38
CA MET A 477 -13.23 -12.67 7.01
C MET A 477 -13.85 -13.97 6.44
N LYS A 478 -13.52 -14.32 5.18
CA LYS A 478 -13.93 -15.60 4.58
C LYS A 478 -13.06 -16.78 5.03
N GLY A 479 -11.95 -16.54 5.72
CA GLY A 479 -11.05 -17.56 6.27
C GLY A 479 -9.76 -17.76 5.49
N TRP A 480 -9.57 -17.04 4.38
CA TRP A 480 -8.34 -17.09 3.61
C TRP A 480 -7.15 -16.56 4.41
N LYS A 481 -5.96 -17.13 4.18
CA LYS A 481 -4.69 -16.58 4.66
C LYS A 481 -4.00 -15.80 3.56
N SER A 482 -2.97 -15.07 3.96
CA SER A 482 -2.09 -14.31 3.09
C SER A 482 -0.63 -14.51 3.51
N THR A 483 0.30 -14.16 2.64
CA THR A 483 1.74 -14.29 2.90
C THR A 483 2.46 -12.97 2.66
N PHE A 484 3.65 -12.84 3.26
CA PHE A 484 4.43 -11.60 3.30
C PHE A 484 5.93 -11.87 3.19
N PRO A 485 6.44 -12.23 1.99
CA PRO A 485 7.88 -12.36 1.79
C PRO A 485 8.56 -10.99 1.91
N MET A 486 9.74 -10.97 2.52
CA MET A 486 10.59 -9.79 2.65
C MET A 486 11.97 -10.11 2.07
N PRO A 487 12.10 -10.20 0.73
CA PRO A 487 13.39 -10.45 0.09
C PRO A 487 14.34 -9.27 0.31
N ASP A 488 15.63 -9.58 0.28
CA ASP A 488 16.73 -8.61 0.30
C ASP A 488 17.60 -8.87 -0.94
N PRO A 489 17.59 -7.99 -1.95
CA PRO A 489 16.97 -6.66 -1.97
C PRO A 489 15.43 -6.69 -2.06
N PRO A 490 14.73 -5.58 -1.72
CA PRO A 490 13.27 -5.50 -1.83
C PRO A 490 12.76 -5.78 -3.24
N ALA A 491 11.65 -6.52 -3.35
CA ALA A 491 11.11 -6.91 -4.65
C ALA A 491 10.45 -5.78 -5.44
N PHE A 492 9.84 -4.81 -4.74
CA PHE A 492 9.23 -3.64 -5.33
C PHE A 492 9.78 -2.38 -4.65
N LEU A 493 9.99 -1.33 -5.44
CA LEU A 493 10.39 -0.02 -4.96
C LEU A 493 9.50 1.05 -5.59
N GLY A 494 8.97 1.96 -4.76
CA GLY A 494 8.16 3.07 -5.22
C GLY A 494 8.64 4.45 -4.79
N CYS A 495 7.88 5.48 -5.14
CA CYS A 495 8.20 6.85 -4.77
C CYS A 495 7.41 7.29 -3.52
N ALA A 496 8.13 7.62 -2.45
CA ALA A 496 7.51 8.22 -1.27
C ALA A 496 7.21 9.72 -1.52
N PRO A 497 6.14 10.28 -0.95
CA PRO A 497 5.95 11.73 -0.95
C PRO A 497 7.18 12.44 -0.35
N THR A 498 7.72 13.40 -1.09
CA THR A 498 8.95 14.14 -0.75
C THR A 498 8.69 15.42 0.06
N GLY A 499 7.43 15.87 0.10
CA GLY A 499 7.00 17.10 0.78
C GLY A 499 6.05 16.85 1.95
N GLY A 500 6.09 17.76 2.94
CA GLY A 500 5.23 17.71 4.13
C GLY A 500 3.72 17.71 3.82
N PRO A 501 3.19 18.65 3.01
CA PRO A 501 1.76 18.70 2.71
C PRO A 501 1.24 17.46 1.98
N ALA A 502 1.96 16.98 0.97
CA ALA A 502 1.60 15.76 0.23
C ALA A 502 1.55 14.52 1.15
N ALA A 503 2.55 14.36 2.03
CA ALA A 503 2.56 13.30 3.04
C ALA A 503 1.36 13.41 4.00
N MET A 504 1.02 14.61 4.47
CA MET A 504 -0.10 14.83 5.38
C MET A 504 -1.46 14.57 4.72
N THR A 505 -1.65 14.97 3.46
CA THR A 505 -2.86 14.66 2.68
C THR A 505 -3.04 13.16 2.52
N GLN A 506 -1.96 12.43 2.23
CA GLN A 506 -1.99 10.97 2.19
C GLN A 506 -2.40 10.36 3.53
N GLN A 507 -1.79 10.80 4.64
CA GLN A 507 -2.13 10.31 5.98
C GLN A 507 -3.57 10.62 6.39
N LYS A 508 -4.10 11.79 6.01
CA LYS A 508 -5.49 12.18 6.24
C LYS A 508 -6.45 11.25 5.48
N ARG A 509 -6.15 10.95 4.21
CA ARG A 509 -6.93 10.02 3.38
C ARG A 509 -6.95 8.63 4.00
N TRP A 510 -5.79 8.12 4.44
CA TRP A 510 -5.72 6.84 5.15
C TRP A 510 -6.56 6.86 6.42
N ALA A 511 -6.35 7.82 7.33
CA ALA A 511 -7.12 7.91 8.56
C ALA A 511 -8.64 7.98 8.34
N THR A 512 -9.07 8.66 7.27
CA THR A 512 -10.47 8.76 6.87
C THR A 512 -11.01 7.39 6.45
N GLY A 513 -10.41 6.75 5.43
CA GLY A 513 -10.90 5.47 4.90
C GLY A 513 -10.84 4.33 5.91
N LEU A 514 -9.78 4.30 6.73
CA LEU A 514 -9.62 3.31 7.80
C LEU A 514 -10.74 3.44 8.85
N LEU A 515 -11.07 4.66 9.26
CA LEU A 515 -12.17 4.90 10.19
C LEU A 515 -13.54 4.60 9.56
N GLU A 516 -13.74 4.89 8.27
CA GLU A 516 -14.96 4.50 7.55
C GLU A 516 -15.20 2.99 7.62
N ILE A 517 -14.15 2.18 7.45
CA ILE A 517 -14.25 0.72 7.57
C ILE A 517 -14.64 0.33 9.00
N LEU A 518 -14.01 0.94 10.02
CA LEU A 518 -14.28 0.62 11.43
C LEU A 518 -15.74 0.82 11.82
N VAL A 519 -16.37 1.90 11.34
CA VAL A 519 -17.76 2.26 11.66
C VAL A 519 -18.77 1.63 10.69
N SER A 520 -18.30 1.02 9.60
CA SER A 520 -19.15 0.32 8.63
C SER A 520 -19.63 -1.04 9.15
N LYS A 521 -20.53 -1.68 8.37
CA LYS A 521 -20.96 -3.08 8.61
C LYS A 521 -19.81 -4.09 8.48
N SER A 522 -18.70 -3.69 7.85
CA SER A 522 -17.52 -4.54 7.63
C SER A 522 -16.52 -4.44 8.79
N SER A 523 -16.93 -3.89 9.94
CA SER A 523 -16.08 -3.77 11.13
C SER A 523 -15.55 -5.15 11.60
N PRO A 524 -14.24 -5.27 11.92
CA PRO A 524 -13.64 -6.53 12.34
C PRO A 524 -14.16 -7.03 13.71
N ILE A 525 -14.78 -6.15 14.50
CA ILE A 525 -15.33 -6.46 15.83
C ILE A 525 -16.41 -7.54 15.75
N PHE A 526 -17.27 -7.49 14.72
CA PHE A 526 -18.32 -8.48 14.53
C PHE A 526 -17.82 -9.72 13.80
N ALA A 527 -16.80 -9.55 12.95
CA ALA A 527 -16.33 -10.59 12.04
C ALA A 527 -15.61 -11.77 12.71
N THR A 528 -15.13 -11.61 13.95
CA THR A 528 -14.63 -12.76 14.74
C THR A 528 -15.76 -13.67 15.21
N PHE A 529 -16.98 -13.16 15.31
CA PHE A 529 -18.15 -13.91 15.76
C PHE A 529 -19.00 -14.40 14.59
N THR A 530 -19.02 -13.66 13.48
CA THR A 530 -19.87 -13.95 12.32
C THR A 530 -19.11 -14.49 11.10
N GLY A 531 -17.78 -14.46 11.12
CA GLY A 531 -16.92 -14.95 10.04
C GLY A 531 -15.71 -15.73 10.55
N ASN A 532 -14.77 -15.99 9.65
CA ASN A 532 -13.57 -16.80 9.89
C ASN A 532 -12.31 -15.94 10.17
N LEU A 533 -12.51 -14.70 10.67
CA LEU A 533 -11.41 -13.82 11.03
C LEU A 533 -10.79 -14.26 12.36
N GLN A 534 -9.50 -14.60 12.37
CA GLN A 534 -8.82 -15.00 13.61
C GLN A 534 -8.80 -13.85 14.62
N PHE A 535 -9.00 -14.15 15.91
CA PHE A 535 -9.10 -13.14 16.96
C PHE A 535 -7.93 -12.14 16.96
N ARG A 536 -6.68 -12.62 16.90
CA ARG A 536 -5.50 -11.73 16.89
C ARG A 536 -5.35 -10.94 15.58
N THR A 537 -5.81 -11.49 14.46
CA THR A 537 -5.92 -10.74 13.20
C THR A 537 -6.99 -9.66 13.30
N SER A 538 -8.11 -9.91 14.00
CA SER A 538 -9.11 -8.88 14.28
C SER A 538 -8.53 -7.76 15.15
N LEU A 539 -7.74 -8.07 16.18
CA LEU A 539 -7.04 -7.05 16.97
C LEU A 539 -6.09 -6.19 16.12
N PHE A 540 -5.40 -6.79 15.15
CA PHE A 540 -4.61 -6.04 14.16
C PHE A 540 -5.47 -5.08 13.34
N TYR A 541 -6.59 -5.55 12.76
CA TYR A 541 -7.48 -4.69 12.01
C TYR A 541 -8.06 -3.59 12.89
N ILE A 542 -8.47 -3.86 14.13
CA ILE A 542 -8.93 -2.81 15.06
C ILE A 542 -7.84 -1.76 15.27
N TYR A 543 -6.57 -2.16 15.42
CA TYR A 543 -5.46 -1.21 15.55
C TYR A 543 -5.31 -0.33 14.30
N VAL A 544 -5.21 -0.94 13.12
CA VAL A 544 -5.04 -0.19 11.87
C VAL A 544 -6.24 0.73 11.60
N LEU A 545 -7.45 0.22 11.79
CA LEU A 545 -8.68 0.96 11.52
C LEU A 545 -8.95 2.10 12.53
N SER A 546 -8.26 2.12 13.68
CA SER A 546 -8.41 3.14 14.73
C SER A 546 -7.32 4.21 14.73
N TRP A 547 -6.45 4.25 13.71
CA TRP A 547 -5.39 5.28 13.61
C TRP A 547 -5.93 6.70 13.79
N GLY A 548 -7.00 7.07 13.08
CA GLY A 548 -7.63 8.38 13.20
C GLY A 548 -8.04 8.72 14.64
N LEU A 549 -8.63 7.76 15.36
CA LEU A 549 -9.13 7.95 16.73
C LEU A 549 -8.04 8.24 17.76
N SER A 550 -6.78 7.89 17.47
CA SER A 550 -5.65 8.21 18.34
C SER A 550 -5.43 9.73 18.50
N SER A 551 -5.91 10.55 17.54
CA SER A 551 -5.82 12.01 17.61
C SER A 551 -6.44 12.61 18.87
N ILE A 552 -7.57 12.06 19.34
CA ILE A 552 -8.33 12.59 20.49
C ILE A 552 -7.53 12.45 21.81
N PRO A 553 -7.12 11.24 22.25
CA PRO A 553 -6.34 11.10 23.48
C PRO A 553 -4.98 11.79 23.37
N GLU A 554 -4.34 11.81 22.20
CA GLU A 554 -3.06 12.52 21.98
C GLU A 554 -3.21 14.03 22.23
N LEU A 555 -4.20 14.68 21.61
CA LEU A 555 -4.42 16.12 21.80
C LEU A 555 -4.83 16.45 23.24
N CYS A 556 -5.72 15.65 23.84
CA CYS A 556 -6.13 15.84 25.23
C CYS A 556 -4.93 15.71 26.18
N TYR A 557 -4.12 14.65 26.03
CA TYR A 557 -2.98 14.41 26.90
C TYR A 557 -1.87 15.45 26.68
N ALA A 558 -1.61 15.84 25.44
CA ALA A 558 -0.62 16.85 25.12
C ALA A 558 -1.01 18.24 25.65
N ALA A 559 -2.29 18.55 25.82
CA ALA A 559 -2.73 19.81 26.41
C ALA A 559 -2.66 19.83 27.95
N LEU A 560 -2.56 18.68 28.63
CA LEU A 560 -2.56 18.58 30.09
C LEU A 560 -1.45 19.39 30.77
N PRO A 561 -0.17 19.36 30.32
CA PRO A 561 0.90 20.14 30.95
C PRO A 561 0.59 21.64 30.93
N ALA A 562 0.21 22.19 29.77
CA ALA A 562 -0.13 23.60 29.65
C ALA A 562 -1.33 23.99 30.52
N TYR A 563 -2.38 23.16 30.52
CA TYR A 563 -3.54 23.37 31.39
C TYR A 563 -3.14 23.37 32.87
N CYS A 564 -2.32 22.40 33.30
CA CYS A 564 -1.87 22.26 34.67
C CYS A 564 -1.10 23.49 35.16
N ILE A 565 -0.16 23.99 34.35
CA ILE A 565 0.61 25.21 34.64
C ILE A 565 -0.33 26.41 34.81
N ILE A 566 -1.26 26.61 33.87
CA ILE A 566 -2.19 27.75 33.90
C ILE A 566 -3.14 27.64 35.10
N ALA A 567 -3.67 26.46 35.37
CA ALA A 567 -4.67 26.22 36.41
C ALA A 567 -4.07 25.99 37.82
N ASP A 568 -2.74 26.03 37.97
CA ASP A 568 -2.03 25.69 39.22
C ASP A 568 -2.47 24.31 39.76
N SER A 569 -2.49 23.33 38.85
CA SER A 569 -2.88 21.95 39.14
C SER A 569 -1.80 20.98 38.68
N GLN A 570 -1.95 19.70 38.99
CA GLN A 570 -0.98 18.67 38.60
C GLN A 570 -1.71 17.42 38.12
N PHE A 571 -1.25 16.88 36.99
CA PHE A 571 -1.70 15.59 36.49
C PHE A 571 -0.68 14.48 36.75
N LEU A 572 0.54 14.76 37.19
CA LEU A 572 1.54 13.75 37.57
C LEU A 572 1.63 13.64 39.10
N PRO A 573 2.09 12.49 39.63
CA PRO A 573 2.48 12.39 41.03
C PRO A 573 3.53 13.43 41.41
N LYS A 574 3.61 13.77 42.69
CA LYS A 574 4.67 14.66 43.18
C LYS A 574 6.03 13.99 43.03
N VAL A 575 7.09 14.79 42.84
CA VAL A 575 8.47 14.29 42.62
C VAL A 575 8.95 13.37 43.75
N TYR A 576 8.58 13.69 44.99
CA TYR A 576 8.96 12.92 46.17
C TYR A 576 8.02 11.73 46.45
N ASP A 577 6.94 11.58 45.68
CA ASP A 577 6.06 10.42 45.75
C ASP A 577 6.71 9.26 44.99
N PRO A 578 6.95 8.10 45.62
CA PRO A 578 7.46 6.91 44.94
C PRO A 578 6.66 6.51 43.70
N ALA A 579 5.37 6.86 43.63
CA ALA A 579 4.52 6.61 42.47
C ALA A 579 5.02 7.32 41.19
N MET A 580 5.80 8.40 41.31
CA MET A 580 6.42 9.09 40.17
C MET A 580 7.39 8.18 39.40
N LEU A 581 7.93 7.14 40.04
CA LEU A 581 8.81 6.16 39.37
C LEU A 581 8.08 5.38 38.27
N ILE A 582 6.77 5.18 38.35
CA ILE A 582 5.98 4.44 37.37
C ILE A 582 5.99 5.14 35.99
N PRO A 583 5.51 6.39 35.84
CA PRO A 583 5.54 7.07 34.55
C PRO A 583 6.97 7.29 34.02
N VAL A 584 7.95 7.53 34.89
CA VAL A 584 9.36 7.62 34.49
C VAL A 584 9.87 6.30 33.92
N ALA A 585 9.58 5.17 34.58
CA ALA A 585 9.97 3.85 34.10
C ALA A 585 9.30 3.49 32.76
N ILE A 586 8.02 3.85 32.58
CA ILE A 586 7.31 3.69 31.29
C ILE A 586 8.01 4.48 30.21
N PHE A 587 8.29 5.77 30.45
CA PHE A 587 8.95 6.64 29.48
C PHE A 587 10.31 6.09 29.05
N VAL A 588 11.18 5.74 30.01
CA VAL A 588 12.52 5.21 29.70
C VAL A 588 12.42 3.88 28.96
N THR A 589 11.58 2.96 29.45
CA THR A 589 11.45 1.61 28.87
C THR A 589 10.90 1.67 27.45
N TYR A 590 9.83 2.45 27.21
CA TYR A 590 9.22 2.58 25.88
C TYR A 590 10.20 3.19 24.86
N ASN A 591 10.90 4.27 25.23
CA ASN A 591 11.86 4.92 24.32
C ASN A 591 13.06 4.01 24.03
N MET A 592 13.59 3.30 25.03
CA MET A 592 14.68 2.34 24.82
C MET A 592 14.25 1.15 23.94
N LEU A 593 13.01 0.67 24.12
CA LEU A 593 12.46 -0.40 23.29
C LEU A 593 12.33 0.00 21.83
N THR A 594 11.66 1.12 21.58
CA THR A 594 11.46 1.61 20.21
C THR A 594 12.78 1.99 19.55
N LEU A 595 13.70 2.63 20.27
CA LEU A 595 15.04 2.93 19.75
C LEU A 595 15.78 1.64 19.35
N ARG A 596 15.72 0.60 20.19
CA ARG A 596 16.30 -0.70 19.87
C ARG A 596 15.68 -1.34 18.64
N GLU A 597 14.37 -1.21 18.44
CA GLU A 597 13.69 -1.71 17.24
C GLU A 597 14.27 -1.05 15.97
N TYR A 598 14.43 0.28 15.98
CA TYR A 598 15.00 1.04 14.86
C TYR A 598 16.45 0.67 14.57
N LEU A 599 17.30 0.63 15.61
CA LEU A 599 18.72 0.29 15.47
C LEU A 599 18.92 -1.13 14.92
N LYS A 600 18.07 -2.09 15.29
CA LYS A 600 18.14 -3.47 14.79
C LYS A 600 17.85 -3.59 13.30
N VAL A 601 17.07 -2.67 12.74
CA VAL A 601 16.74 -2.62 11.30
C VAL A 601 17.76 -1.76 10.54
N GLY A 602 18.81 -1.27 11.21
CA GLY A 602 19.85 -0.45 10.60
C GLY A 602 19.49 1.03 10.46
N LEU A 603 18.40 1.49 11.07
CA LEU A 603 18.00 2.90 11.04
C LEU A 603 18.74 3.71 12.11
N SER A 604 18.95 5.00 11.83
CA SER A 604 19.66 5.90 12.73
C SER A 604 18.80 6.32 13.94
N VAL A 605 19.45 6.81 15.00
CA VAL A 605 18.78 7.46 16.14
C VAL A 605 17.94 8.66 15.67
N ARG A 606 18.40 9.36 14.63
CA ARG A 606 17.67 10.49 14.05
C ARG A 606 16.40 10.03 13.34
N ALA A 607 16.43 8.90 12.62
CA ALA A 607 15.25 8.29 12.01
C ALA A 607 14.21 7.89 13.06
N TRP A 608 14.66 7.29 14.17
CA TRP A 608 13.80 7.00 15.32
C TRP A 608 13.14 8.27 15.87
N TRP A 609 13.93 9.30 16.16
CA TRP A 609 13.40 10.56 16.70
C TRP A 609 12.43 11.25 15.73
N ASN A 610 12.75 11.26 14.44
CA ASN A 610 11.87 11.81 13.41
C ASN A 610 10.54 11.07 13.35
N ASN A 611 10.55 9.74 13.36
CA ASN A 611 9.32 8.95 13.35
C ASN A 611 8.49 9.12 14.63
N MET A 612 9.13 9.20 15.81
CA MET A 612 8.41 9.49 17.07
C MET A 612 7.74 10.88 17.03
N ARG A 613 8.45 11.89 16.55
CA ARG A 613 7.94 13.27 16.39
C ARG A 613 6.80 13.32 15.37
N MET A 614 7.00 12.72 14.20
CA MET A 614 6.00 12.72 13.12
C MET A 614 4.75 11.94 13.51
N GLY A 615 4.86 10.84 14.26
CA GLY A 615 3.70 10.14 14.81
C GLY A 615 2.77 11.07 15.60
N ARG A 616 3.33 11.95 16.44
CA ARG A 616 2.56 12.95 17.20
C ARG A 616 1.99 14.05 16.30
N ILE A 617 2.80 14.58 15.37
CA ILE A 617 2.35 15.62 14.45
C ILE A 617 1.19 15.11 13.59
N THR A 618 1.32 13.94 12.99
CA THR A 618 0.30 13.30 12.16
C THR A 618 -0.98 13.01 12.96
N ALA A 619 -0.86 12.53 14.20
CA ALA A 619 -2.00 12.32 15.09
C ALA A 619 -2.74 13.62 15.40
N ALA A 620 -2.02 14.69 15.76
CA ALA A 620 -2.60 15.99 16.06
C ALA A 620 -3.20 16.70 14.83
N SER A 621 -2.80 16.33 13.62
CA SER A 621 -3.18 17.00 12.36
C SER A 621 -4.02 16.09 11.46
N ALA A 622 -3.38 15.37 10.54
CA ALA A 622 -4.02 14.56 9.51
C ALA A 622 -5.08 13.60 10.06
N TYR A 623 -4.78 12.93 11.18
CA TYR A 623 -5.71 11.99 11.82
C TYR A 623 -6.93 12.70 12.41
N LEU A 624 -6.74 13.85 13.06
CA LEU A 624 -7.84 14.67 13.59
C LEU A 624 -8.80 15.08 12.46
N PHE A 625 -8.26 15.59 11.35
CA PHE A 625 -9.07 15.98 10.19
C PHE A 625 -9.77 14.76 9.56
N GLY A 626 -9.13 13.60 9.52
CA GLY A 626 -9.77 12.37 9.07
C GLY A 626 -10.96 11.96 9.94
N VAL A 627 -10.83 12.05 11.28
CA VAL A 627 -11.94 11.81 12.21
C VAL A 627 -13.08 12.80 11.97
N LEU A 628 -12.77 14.09 11.85
CA LEU A 628 -13.77 15.12 11.58
C LEU A 628 -14.51 14.87 10.27
N SER A 629 -13.82 14.47 9.21
CA SER A 629 -14.44 14.12 7.93
C SER A 629 -15.44 12.97 8.05
N VAL A 630 -15.08 11.90 8.78
CA VAL A 630 -16.01 10.77 9.00
C VAL A 630 -17.18 11.16 9.90
N LEU A 631 -16.95 11.95 10.95
CA LEU A 631 -18.03 12.45 11.82
C LEU A 631 -19.05 13.29 11.03
N LEU A 632 -18.58 14.20 10.18
CA LEU A 632 -19.46 15.01 9.32
C LEU A 632 -20.25 14.13 8.35
N LYS A 633 -19.66 13.07 7.81
CA LYS A 633 -20.36 12.08 6.98
C LYS A 633 -21.43 11.32 7.73
N ILE A 634 -21.13 10.82 8.93
CA ILE A 634 -22.11 10.13 9.79
C ILE A 634 -23.29 11.04 10.14
N LEU A 635 -23.02 12.34 10.34
CA LEU A 635 -24.06 13.35 10.60
C LEU A 635 -24.83 13.79 9.34
N GLY A 636 -24.47 13.29 8.15
CA GLY A 636 -25.09 13.67 6.87
C GLY A 636 -24.77 15.09 6.40
N LEU A 637 -23.69 15.70 6.91
CA LEU A 637 -23.30 17.08 6.64
C LEU A 637 -22.34 17.23 5.46
N SER A 638 -21.58 16.18 5.10
CA SER A 638 -20.65 16.17 3.96
C SER A 638 -20.35 14.75 3.51
N GLU A 639 -20.01 14.57 2.23
CA GLU A 639 -19.33 13.36 1.77
C GLU A 639 -17.82 13.45 2.05
N THR A 640 -17.17 12.29 2.12
CA THR A 640 -15.70 12.19 2.22
C THR A 640 -15.10 12.35 0.82
N VAL A 641 -14.25 13.36 0.63
CA VAL A 641 -13.58 13.62 -0.65
C VAL A 641 -12.30 12.79 -0.77
N PHE A 642 -12.13 12.08 -1.89
CA PHE A 642 -10.90 11.38 -2.24
C PHE A 642 -10.00 12.31 -3.06
N GLU A 643 -8.86 12.69 -2.51
CA GLU A 643 -7.84 13.50 -3.21
C GLU A 643 -6.68 12.60 -3.64
N VAL A 644 -6.44 12.50 -4.95
CA VAL A 644 -5.23 11.83 -5.49
C VAL A 644 -4.02 12.68 -5.12
N THR A 645 -3.05 12.08 -4.43
CA THR A 645 -1.78 12.72 -4.06
C THR A 645 -0.96 12.95 -5.32
N GLN A 646 -0.50 14.19 -5.52
CA GLN A 646 0.40 14.53 -6.62
C GLN A 646 1.74 13.79 -6.47
N LYS A 647 2.27 13.29 -7.59
CA LYS A 647 3.58 12.67 -7.69
C LYS A 647 4.49 13.63 -8.45
N ASP A 648 5.62 14.00 -7.83
CA ASP A 648 6.56 14.93 -8.43
C ASP A 648 7.45 14.22 -9.46
N ASP A 649 7.67 14.86 -10.60
CA ASP A 649 8.66 14.45 -11.60
C ASP A 649 10.07 14.74 -11.08
N GLN A 650 10.82 13.71 -10.69
CA GLN A 650 12.25 13.84 -10.38
C GLN A 650 13.14 13.63 -11.62
N ALA A 651 12.56 13.37 -12.80
CA ALA A 651 13.30 13.09 -14.03
C ALA A 651 13.59 14.35 -14.88
N SER A 652 13.17 15.53 -14.43
CA SER A 652 13.53 16.79 -15.07
C SER A 652 13.88 17.84 -14.03
N ASP A 653 15.10 18.34 -14.16
CA ASP A 653 15.70 19.49 -13.48
C ASP A 653 16.42 19.16 -12.17
N ASP A 654 17.67 18.70 -12.31
CA ASP A 654 18.81 19.18 -11.53
C ASP A 654 20.12 18.82 -12.29
N GLU A 655 20.51 19.67 -13.25
CA GLU A 655 21.88 19.71 -13.79
C GLU A 655 22.90 20.28 -12.79
N ASP A 656 22.45 20.74 -11.61
CA ASP A 656 23.33 21.17 -10.53
C ASP A 656 23.40 20.10 -9.44
N GLY A 657 24.59 19.50 -9.26
CA GLY A 657 24.92 18.52 -8.23
C GLY A 657 24.88 19.05 -6.78
N ASN A 658 23.83 19.78 -6.40
CA ASN A 658 23.60 20.33 -5.06
C ASN A 658 22.18 20.05 -4.51
N GLY A 659 21.38 19.21 -5.18
CA GLY A 659 19.99 18.88 -4.81
C GLY A 659 19.77 18.23 -3.43
N MET A 660 20.83 17.81 -2.72
CA MET A 660 20.69 17.23 -1.38
C MET A 660 20.28 18.26 -0.29
N ASN A 661 20.43 19.56 -0.57
CA ASN A 661 20.18 20.63 0.41
C ASN A 661 18.80 21.31 0.30
N GLY A 662 18.06 21.10 -0.80
CA GLY A 662 16.74 21.71 -1.02
C GLY A 662 15.57 20.92 -0.42
N ALA A 663 15.61 19.59 -0.53
CA ALA A 663 14.52 18.69 -0.11
C ALA A 663 14.45 18.46 1.42
N THR A 664 15.35 19.04 2.20
CA THR A 664 15.39 18.94 3.67
C THR A 664 14.59 20.04 4.38
N LYS A 665 14.04 21.02 3.65
CA LYS A 665 13.23 22.09 4.25
C LYS A 665 11.79 21.61 4.40
N PHE A 666 11.29 21.55 5.64
CA PHE A 666 9.86 21.35 5.90
C PHE A 666 9.07 22.40 5.13
N THR A 667 8.32 21.96 4.12
CA THR A 667 7.42 22.82 3.38
C THR A 667 6.10 22.93 4.15
N PHE A 668 5.64 24.17 4.30
CA PHE A 668 4.33 24.49 4.85
C PHE A 668 3.55 25.20 3.74
N ASP A 669 2.25 24.93 3.68
CA ASP A 669 1.31 25.66 2.85
C ASP A 669 0.24 26.32 3.75
N GLU A 670 -0.77 26.93 3.13
CA GLU A 670 -1.88 27.56 3.85
C GLU A 670 -2.92 26.55 4.36
N SER A 671 -2.59 25.25 4.36
CA SER A 671 -3.53 24.20 4.73
C SER A 671 -3.95 24.27 6.19
N PRO A 672 -5.26 24.08 6.50
CA PRO A 672 -5.75 24.04 7.87
C PRO A 672 -5.18 22.86 8.68
N ILE A 673 -4.52 21.89 8.04
CA ILE A 673 -3.93 20.72 8.70
C ILE A 673 -2.90 21.11 9.77
N PHE A 674 -2.26 22.28 9.65
CA PHE A 674 -1.27 22.77 10.61
C PHE A 674 -1.88 23.53 11.80
N VAL A 675 -3.17 23.87 11.75
CA VAL A 675 -3.85 24.67 12.80
C VAL A 675 -3.84 23.99 14.17
N PRO A 676 -4.16 22.69 14.33
CA PRO A 676 -4.16 22.07 15.66
C PRO A 676 -2.77 22.07 16.31
N GLY A 677 -1.73 21.75 15.54
CA GLY A 677 -0.35 21.73 16.05
C GLY A 677 0.15 23.12 16.44
N THR A 678 -0.15 24.14 15.64
CA THR A 678 0.21 25.53 15.95
C THR A 678 -0.58 26.07 17.13
N ALA A 679 -1.87 25.77 17.24
CA ALA A 679 -2.67 26.13 18.41
C ALA A 679 -2.13 25.49 19.69
N LEU A 680 -1.78 24.20 19.65
CA LEU A 680 -1.18 23.49 20.78
C LEU A 680 0.14 24.15 21.21
N LEU A 681 1.00 24.51 20.25
CA LEU A 681 2.25 25.23 20.52
C LEU A 681 1.99 26.58 21.22
N LEU A 682 1.04 27.39 20.71
CA LEU A 682 0.71 28.68 21.30
C LEU A 682 0.15 28.55 22.73
N VAL A 683 -0.66 27.53 23.00
CA VAL A 683 -1.17 27.23 24.34
C VAL A 683 -0.02 26.90 25.31
N HIS A 684 0.96 26.10 24.87
CA HIS A 684 2.14 25.80 25.68
C HIS A 684 3.02 27.02 25.94
N LEU A 685 3.26 27.86 24.92
CA LEU A 685 4.00 29.11 25.09
C LEU A 685 3.31 30.07 26.06
N THR A 686 1.97 30.13 26.00
CA THR A 686 1.17 30.94 26.93
C THR A 686 1.28 30.40 28.36
N ALA A 687 1.27 29.08 28.54
CA ALA A 687 1.45 28.45 29.83
C ALA A 687 2.85 28.75 30.41
N LEU A 688 3.91 28.60 29.62
CA LEU A 688 5.27 28.95 30.02
C LEU A 688 5.42 30.43 30.40
N LEU A 689 4.84 31.33 29.61
CA LEU A 689 4.82 32.76 29.94
C LEU A 689 4.09 33.01 31.28
N THR A 690 2.95 32.36 31.50
CA THR A 690 2.20 32.46 32.75
C THR A 690 3.03 31.97 33.94
N LEU A 691 3.77 30.87 33.79
CA LEU A 691 4.69 30.38 34.82
C LEU A 691 5.80 31.38 35.13
N CYS A 692 6.46 31.92 34.09
CA CYS A 692 7.50 32.93 34.24
C CYS A 692 7.00 34.19 34.96
N LEU A 693 5.76 34.62 34.68
CA LEU A 693 5.14 35.78 35.35
C LEU A 693 4.73 35.50 36.81
N ARG A 694 4.50 34.24 37.18
CA ARG A 694 4.18 33.83 38.56
C ARG A 694 5.41 33.65 39.45
N LEU A 695 6.59 33.44 38.86
CA LEU A 695 7.83 33.31 39.61
C LEU A 695 8.21 34.68 40.21
N PRO A 696 8.36 34.82 41.54
CA PRO A 696 8.83 36.06 42.13
C PRO A 696 10.26 36.37 41.66
N PRO A 697 10.65 37.65 41.52
CA PRO A 697 12.04 37.99 41.22
C PRO A 697 12.94 37.40 42.31
N ILE A 698 14.05 36.78 41.90
CA ILE A 698 15.01 36.13 42.80
C ILE A 698 15.46 37.14 43.86
N SER A 699 14.89 37.03 45.06
CA SER A 699 15.31 37.78 46.23
C SER A 699 16.37 36.97 46.97
N VAL A 700 17.57 37.54 47.11
CA VAL A 700 18.76 36.92 47.71
C VAL A 700 18.66 36.82 49.25
N HIS A 701 17.48 36.93 49.86
CA HIS A 701 17.32 36.75 51.30
C HIS A 701 16.37 35.61 51.62
N GLY A 702 16.94 34.63 52.33
CA GLY A 702 16.31 33.37 52.66
C GLY A 702 15.07 33.56 53.53
N ASP A 703 14.00 32.91 53.09
CA ASP A 703 13.10 32.24 54.02
C ASP A 703 12.48 31.03 53.32
N GLY A 704 12.64 29.87 53.97
CA GLY A 704 12.39 28.54 53.40
C GLY A 704 10.92 28.18 53.23
N LYS A 705 10.23 28.80 52.26
CA LYS A 705 9.00 28.23 51.69
C LYS A 705 9.32 27.58 50.36
N GLY A 706 9.57 26.28 50.41
CA GLY A 706 9.89 25.45 49.26
C GLY A 706 8.87 25.58 48.14
N LEU A 707 9.37 25.90 46.95
CA LEU A 707 8.66 25.92 45.68
C LEU A 707 7.91 24.58 45.49
N ARG A 708 6.58 24.61 45.38
CA ARG A 708 5.78 23.46 44.94
C ARG A 708 5.78 23.41 43.41
N VAL A 709 6.94 23.12 42.82
CA VAL A 709 7.02 22.87 41.37
C VAL A 709 7.20 21.37 41.18
N GLY A 710 6.22 20.73 40.54
CA GLY A 710 6.37 19.36 40.08
C GLY A 710 7.32 19.32 38.88
N LEU A 711 8.21 18.34 38.80
CA LEU A 711 9.19 18.22 37.69
C LEU A 711 8.55 18.19 36.29
N GLY A 712 7.25 17.90 36.18
CA GLY A 712 6.50 17.97 34.92
C GLY A 712 6.44 19.36 34.29
N GLU A 713 6.80 20.42 35.02
CA GLU A 713 6.88 21.80 34.52
C GLU A 713 8.31 22.21 34.12
N VAL A 714 9.31 21.37 34.40
CA VAL A 714 10.74 21.63 34.06
C VAL A 714 11.15 20.92 32.75
N PHE A 715 10.35 19.95 32.28
CA PHE A 715 10.63 19.17 31.08
C PHE A 715 9.50 19.26 30.04
N LEU A 716 9.09 20.49 29.72
CA LEU A 716 8.30 20.78 28.53
C LEU A 716 9.08 20.51 27.24
#